data_AF-A0A5E4PKA1-F1
#
_entry.id   AF-A0A5E4PKA1-F1
#
_cell.length_a   1.000
_cell.length_b   1.000
_cell.length_c   1.000
_cell.angle_alpha   90.00
_cell.angle_beta   90.00
_cell.angle_gamma   90.00
#
_symmetry.space_group_name_H-M   'P 1'
#
loop_
_entity.id
_entity.type
_entity.pdbx_description
1 polymer ?
#
loop_
_entity_poly.entity_id
_entity_poly.type
_entity_poly.pdbx_seq_one_letter_code
_entity_poly.pdbx_strand_id
1 'polypeptide(L)'
;MTGIVARNKDNIYLISIFIAIYALTWIAQSNLYFNWDVSWLMEASRRLLAGGSYKSDFFENNPPLILYLYVPPVLLTKFFHLNLMISLRVYIYILASISLVICNVLVLRIFQRQNAALHHFFMVCVAFVFMILPLYEFGQREHLLLIFTLPYLLMMAIRVQGDTFPSGNAFLLGVYAGLGFFIKPFFLITWFLIEVYYHVNQRSIKAWLRPETLGLSSLLVIYLTTLFVRHPDYLYIVMPYAARWCFLTSAYPWALMLFNQYMLFCLIPIIFFLLQYRANSQKAFSGILVIALVGDIIAFLVQRTPWYYRLFPAYAMAILLLGLLFSLRLTTPYTKRDYILMGMLGSLTFFFLVHYSASIWTTLIFNSLAYYVFFAGLFIGTTYLICVTRQNYKKLFILISLIFILIINYLISDFIQNTFLMEHRFFLTTALMVLSFYFLIIRTLERQLEHLLTLVVAMLVLSYPSYALTNFYAKFVLVKQRMEKLITFLKVNASHQSVYFFTTDIKYVFPVIQYAGDTTSSSRFSHFLGLGGIIKQPYMSVKQISEQRARDSHFLIEMVAEDLSIKKPEYVFVDVNQSKLGFTVFHTRQGKLKGEQIPFDYLNYFLRNEHFRTAWKPYRYMTSLEGSKSNWTDADYRFQVYKRQS
;
A
#
# COMPACT_ATOMS: atom_id res chain seq x y z
N MET A 1 33.43 -22.22 20.65
CA MET A 1 33.32 -22.45 19.18
C MET A 1 31.92 -22.86 18.74
N THR A 2 31.20 -23.72 19.47
CA THR A 2 29.83 -24.18 19.13
C THR A 2 28.77 -23.08 19.02
N GLY A 3 28.81 -22.06 19.90
CA GLY A 3 27.87 -20.92 19.84
C GLY A 3 28.05 -19.98 18.65
N ILE A 4 29.28 -19.81 18.15
CA ILE A 4 29.59 -18.95 16.99
C ILE A 4 29.12 -19.64 15.69
N VAL A 5 29.35 -20.95 15.57
CA VAL A 5 28.92 -21.75 14.41
C VAL A 5 27.39 -21.84 14.32
N ALA A 6 26.67 -21.97 15.45
CA ALA A 6 25.21 -21.97 15.48
C ALA A 6 24.62 -20.62 15.03
N ARG A 7 25.19 -19.51 15.50
CA ARG A 7 24.78 -18.15 15.11
C ARG A 7 25.00 -17.87 13.62
N ASN A 8 26.09 -18.38 13.05
CA ASN A 8 26.36 -18.27 11.61
C ASN A 8 25.35 -19.06 10.76
N LYS A 9 24.90 -20.25 11.20
CA LYS A 9 23.90 -21.04 10.47
C LYS A 9 22.53 -20.36 10.47
N ASP A 10 22.07 -19.85 11.62
CA ASP A 10 20.77 -19.16 11.72
C ASP A 10 20.73 -17.88 10.85
N ASN A 11 21.85 -17.14 10.75
CA ASN A 11 21.97 -16.00 9.84
C ASN A 11 21.89 -16.39 8.35
N ILE A 12 22.44 -17.54 7.96
CA ILE A 12 22.34 -18.02 6.56
C ILE A 12 20.89 -18.29 6.19
N TYR A 13 20.10 -18.93 7.07
CA TYR A 13 18.68 -19.16 6.81
C TYR A 13 17.89 -17.87 6.62
N LEU A 14 18.16 -16.85 7.45
CA LEU A 14 17.51 -15.54 7.31
C LEU A 14 17.81 -14.89 5.96
N ILE A 15 19.09 -14.90 5.57
CA ILE A 15 19.53 -14.34 4.28
C ILE A 15 18.85 -15.07 3.12
N SER A 16 18.77 -16.40 3.16
CA SER A 16 18.07 -17.18 2.13
C SER A 16 16.58 -16.83 2.04
N ILE A 17 15.91 -16.61 3.18
CA ILE A 17 14.51 -16.16 3.20
C ILE A 17 14.38 -14.76 2.59
N PHE A 18 15.29 -13.84 2.90
CA PHE A 18 15.29 -12.51 2.29
C PHE A 18 15.51 -12.56 0.78
N ILE A 19 16.45 -13.38 0.30
CA ILE A 19 16.66 -13.58 -1.13
C ILE A 19 15.37 -14.09 -1.79
N ALA A 20 14.68 -15.07 -1.18
CA ALA A 20 13.41 -15.58 -1.68
C ALA A 20 12.32 -14.49 -1.72
N ILE A 21 12.18 -13.69 -0.65
CA ILE A 21 11.22 -12.57 -0.58
C ILE A 21 11.48 -11.55 -1.70
N TYR A 22 12.75 -11.18 -1.92
CA TYR A 22 13.14 -10.23 -2.95
C TYR A 22 12.87 -10.80 -4.35
N ALA A 23 13.24 -12.05 -4.60
CA ALA A 23 12.98 -12.72 -5.88
C ALA A 23 11.48 -12.82 -6.18
N LEU A 24 10.67 -13.24 -5.21
CA LEU A 24 9.21 -13.32 -5.34
C LEU A 24 8.59 -11.95 -5.59
N THR A 25 9.07 -10.92 -4.90
CA THR A 25 8.63 -9.54 -5.13
C THR A 25 8.93 -9.11 -6.56
N TRP A 26 10.12 -9.43 -7.08
CA TRP A 26 10.51 -9.05 -8.44
C TRP A 26 9.61 -9.70 -9.50
N ILE A 27 9.34 -10.99 -9.32
CA ILE A 27 8.42 -11.76 -10.18
C ILE A 27 7.02 -11.14 -10.12
N ALA A 28 6.49 -10.89 -8.91
CA ALA A 28 5.18 -10.30 -8.73
C ALA A 28 5.07 -8.92 -9.40
N GLN A 29 6.03 -8.03 -9.16
CA GLN A 29 6.06 -6.69 -9.75
C GLN A 29 6.13 -6.74 -11.29
N SER A 30 6.82 -7.73 -11.86
CA SER A 30 6.94 -7.87 -13.32
C SER A 30 5.59 -8.22 -13.99
N ASN A 31 4.73 -8.94 -13.27
CA ASN A 31 3.42 -9.33 -13.76
C ASN A 31 2.33 -8.27 -13.51
N LEU A 32 2.46 -7.48 -12.45
CA LEU A 32 1.49 -6.45 -12.10
C LEU A 32 1.53 -5.24 -13.05
N TYR A 33 0.38 -4.58 -13.19
CA TYR A 33 0.29 -3.26 -13.81
C TYR A 33 1.08 -2.25 -12.98
N PHE A 34 1.88 -1.40 -13.63
CA PHE A 34 2.65 -0.37 -12.92
C PHE A 34 1.72 0.63 -12.22
N ASN A 35 2.11 1.12 -11.05
CA ASN A 35 1.22 1.95 -10.24
C ASN A 35 0.99 3.31 -10.91
N TRP A 36 -0.27 3.74 -11.03
CA TRP A 36 -0.63 4.92 -11.81
C TRP A 36 -0.21 6.24 -11.16
N ASP A 37 -0.30 6.37 -9.83
CA ASP A 37 0.12 7.61 -9.17
C ASP A 37 1.63 7.69 -9.16
N VAL A 38 2.31 6.58 -8.87
CA VAL A 38 3.77 6.49 -8.94
C VAL A 38 4.24 6.86 -10.33
N SER A 39 3.62 6.30 -11.36
CA SER A 39 3.95 6.56 -12.76
C SER A 39 3.80 8.03 -13.13
N TRP A 40 2.73 8.68 -12.69
CA TRP A 40 2.54 10.11 -12.88
C TRP A 40 3.55 10.94 -12.07
N LEU A 41 3.75 10.64 -10.79
CA LEU A 41 4.66 11.38 -9.93
C LEU A 41 6.11 11.27 -10.41
N MET A 42 6.52 10.14 -11.00
CA MET A 42 7.82 10.02 -11.67
C MET A 42 7.92 10.92 -12.90
N GLU A 43 6.85 11.03 -13.69
CA GLU A 43 6.78 11.94 -14.84
C GLU A 43 6.80 13.42 -14.39
N ALA A 44 6.05 13.78 -13.35
CA ALA A 44 6.10 15.10 -12.74
C ALA A 44 7.51 15.41 -12.17
N SER A 45 8.16 14.42 -11.55
CA SER A 45 9.54 14.56 -11.05
C SER A 45 10.54 14.77 -12.19
N ARG A 46 10.33 14.11 -13.34
CA ARG A 46 11.13 14.33 -14.55
C ARG A 46 10.97 15.75 -15.09
N ARG A 47 9.75 16.29 -15.10
CA ARG A 47 9.46 17.66 -15.51
C ARG A 47 10.05 18.68 -14.53
N LEU A 48 9.89 18.45 -13.22
CA LEU A 48 10.49 19.29 -12.18
C LEU A 48 12.02 19.32 -12.29
N LEU A 49 12.65 18.16 -12.49
CA LEU A 49 14.11 18.06 -12.68
C LEU A 49 14.60 18.77 -13.95
N ALA A 50 13.74 18.91 -14.96
CA ALA A 50 14.01 19.68 -16.17
C ALA A 50 13.82 21.21 -15.99
N GLY A 51 13.51 21.67 -14.77
CA GLY A 51 13.25 23.08 -14.48
C GLY A 51 11.79 23.50 -14.56
N GLY A 52 10.87 22.54 -14.76
CA GLY A 52 9.44 22.80 -14.84
C GLY A 52 8.79 23.17 -13.50
N SER A 53 7.60 23.77 -13.58
CA SER A 53 6.83 24.32 -12.46
C SER A 53 5.46 23.62 -12.29
N TYR A 54 4.88 23.76 -11.09
CA TYR A 54 3.61 23.14 -10.68
C TYR A 54 2.37 23.71 -11.39
N LYS A 55 2.47 24.91 -11.97
CA LYS A 55 1.36 25.51 -12.73
C LYS A 55 1.49 25.29 -14.23
N SER A 56 2.69 25.47 -14.77
CA SER A 56 2.89 25.54 -16.22
C SER A 56 3.17 24.18 -16.83
N ASP A 57 3.93 23.33 -16.14
CA ASP A 57 4.50 22.11 -16.72
C ASP A 57 3.83 20.82 -16.21
N PHE A 58 3.43 20.81 -14.93
CA PHE A 58 2.69 19.71 -14.33
C PHE A 58 1.81 20.21 -13.18
N PHE A 59 0.51 19.91 -13.20
CA PHE A 59 -0.44 20.31 -12.17
C PHE A 59 -0.69 19.16 -11.20
N GLU A 60 0.08 19.13 -10.11
CA GLU A 60 0.15 18.03 -9.17
C GLU A 60 -0.37 18.41 -7.78
N ASN A 61 -1.31 17.65 -7.21
CA ASN A 61 -1.92 18.00 -5.93
C ASN A 61 -1.02 17.74 -4.72
N ASN A 62 -0.01 16.88 -4.87
CA ASN A 62 0.87 16.49 -3.79
C ASN A 62 2.02 17.49 -3.57
N PRO A 63 2.44 17.69 -2.31
CA PRO A 63 3.55 18.58 -2.01
C PRO A 63 4.88 18.13 -2.65
N PRO A 64 5.85 19.05 -2.87
CA PRO A 64 7.10 18.76 -3.60
C PRO A 64 7.97 17.63 -3.06
N LEU A 65 7.89 17.28 -1.78
CA LEU A 65 8.80 16.30 -1.19
C LEU A 65 8.76 14.94 -1.92
N ILE A 66 7.59 14.46 -2.33
CA ILE A 66 7.51 13.20 -3.07
C ILE A 66 8.21 13.28 -4.44
N LEU A 67 8.14 14.44 -5.10
CA LEU A 67 8.81 14.62 -6.38
C LEU A 67 10.33 14.58 -6.20
N TYR A 68 10.85 15.19 -5.13
CA TYR A 68 12.26 15.10 -4.77
C TYR A 68 12.69 13.67 -4.44
N LEU A 69 11.87 12.90 -3.71
CA LEU A 69 12.14 11.49 -3.41
C LEU A 69 12.15 10.60 -4.66
N TYR A 70 11.52 11.02 -5.76
CA TYR A 70 11.54 10.33 -7.04
C TYR A 70 12.55 10.90 -8.04
N VAL A 71 13.32 11.93 -7.69
CA VAL A 71 14.47 12.37 -8.51
C VAL A 71 15.52 11.26 -8.68
N PRO A 72 15.95 10.51 -7.63
CA PRO A 72 16.94 9.45 -7.81
C PRO A 72 16.57 8.40 -8.88
N PRO A 73 15.36 7.79 -8.88
CA PRO A 73 15.00 6.84 -9.93
C PRO A 73 14.84 7.50 -11.31
N VAL A 74 14.52 8.79 -11.40
CA VAL A 74 14.56 9.53 -12.68
C VAL A 74 16.00 9.76 -13.16
N LEU A 75 16.96 9.98 -12.26
CA LEU A 75 18.37 10.10 -12.62
C LEU A 75 18.95 8.76 -13.10
N LEU A 76 18.50 7.64 -12.53
CA LEU A 76 18.92 6.31 -12.99
C LEU A 76 18.56 6.06 -14.46
N THR A 77 17.43 6.59 -14.95
CA THR A 77 17.09 6.47 -16.39
C THR A 77 18.05 7.25 -17.27
N LYS A 78 18.55 8.41 -16.80
CA LYS A 78 19.49 9.25 -17.53
C LYS A 78 20.90 8.65 -17.56
N PHE A 79 21.39 8.14 -16.43
CA PHE A 79 22.77 7.66 -16.32
C PHE A 79 22.97 6.22 -16.79
N PHE A 80 21.96 5.36 -16.68
CA PHE A 80 22.08 3.93 -16.98
C PHE A 80 21.17 3.47 -18.13
N HIS A 81 20.45 4.39 -18.78
CA HIS A 81 19.49 4.11 -19.85
C HIS A 81 18.43 3.05 -19.47
N LEU A 82 18.16 2.91 -18.18
CA LEU A 82 17.14 2.00 -17.67
C LEU A 82 15.74 2.55 -17.95
N ASN A 83 14.78 1.66 -18.21
CA ASN A 83 13.37 2.04 -18.25
C ASN A 83 12.96 2.65 -16.87
N LEU A 84 12.06 3.64 -16.91
CA LEU A 84 11.53 4.33 -15.73
C LEU A 84 11.01 3.38 -14.65
N MET A 85 10.28 2.32 -15.05
CA MET A 85 9.72 1.34 -14.13
C MET A 85 10.80 0.51 -13.43
N ILE A 86 11.84 0.10 -14.16
CA ILE A 86 12.96 -0.68 -13.62
C ILE A 86 13.76 0.19 -12.65
N SER A 87 14.03 1.44 -13.05
CA SER A 87 14.76 2.40 -12.23
C SER A 87 14.10 2.62 -10.87
N LEU A 88 12.78 2.79 -10.84
CA LEU A 88 12.04 2.88 -9.58
C LEU A 88 12.16 1.60 -8.76
N ARG A 89 11.97 0.42 -9.37
CA ARG A 89 12.03 -0.85 -8.64
C ARG A 89 13.38 -1.04 -7.97
N VAL A 90 14.47 -0.80 -8.70
CA VAL A 90 15.84 -0.86 -8.15
C VAL A 90 16.01 0.13 -7.01
N TYR A 91 15.55 1.37 -7.17
CA TYR A 91 15.60 2.38 -6.12
C TYR A 91 14.85 1.97 -4.84
N ILE A 92 13.63 1.45 -4.96
CA ILE A 92 12.84 0.99 -3.80
C ILE A 92 13.50 -0.23 -3.15
N TYR A 93 14.09 -1.14 -3.93
CA TYR A 93 14.84 -2.28 -3.39
C TYR A 93 16.03 -1.82 -2.54
N ILE A 94 16.77 -0.80 -3.02
CA ILE A 94 17.88 -0.21 -2.27
C ILE A 94 17.40 0.43 -0.98
N LEU A 95 16.35 1.28 -1.04
CA LEU A 95 15.79 1.92 0.16
C LEU A 95 15.27 0.90 1.18
N ALA A 96 14.52 -0.11 0.72
CA ALA A 96 14.02 -1.18 1.57
C ALA A 96 15.17 -1.98 2.20
N SER A 97 16.25 -2.24 1.45
CA SER A 97 17.44 -2.95 1.96
C SER A 97 18.15 -2.15 3.04
N ILE A 98 18.38 -0.86 2.80
CA ILE A 98 18.98 0.06 3.80
C ILE A 98 18.13 0.07 5.07
N SER A 99 16.81 0.27 4.92
CA SER A 99 15.92 0.27 6.08
C SER A 99 15.88 -1.09 6.79
N LEU A 100 15.92 -2.20 6.06
CA LEU A 100 15.90 -3.55 6.64
C LEU A 100 17.15 -3.81 7.47
N VAL A 101 18.33 -3.35 7.01
CA VAL A 101 19.59 -3.43 7.75
C VAL A 101 19.52 -2.59 9.03
N ILE A 102 18.99 -1.36 8.97
CA ILE A 102 18.81 -0.51 10.14
C ILE A 102 17.84 -1.17 11.13
N CYS A 103 16.68 -1.63 10.66
CA CYS A 103 15.69 -2.35 11.46
C CYS A 103 16.33 -3.58 12.13
N ASN A 104 17.16 -4.35 11.43
CA ASN A 104 17.84 -5.51 11.97
C ASN A 104 18.70 -5.17 13.21
N VAL A 105 19.48 -4.08 13.13
CA VAL A 105 20.29 -3.59 14.26
C VAL A 105 19.42 -3.19 15.45
N LEU A 106 18.32 -2.48 15.20
CA LEU A 106 17.41 -2.01 16.25
C LEU A 106 16.63 -3.16 16.91
N VAL A 107 16.10 -4.10 16.13
CA VAL A 107 15.33 -5.25 16.63
C VAL A 107 16.23 -6.18 17.46
N LEU A 108 17.51 -6.37 17.07
CA LEU A 108 18.48 -7.10 17.89
C LEU A 108 18.64 -6.50 19.28
N ARG A 109 18.57 -5.16 19.39
CA ARG A 109 18.67 -4.43 20.64
C ARG A 109 17.39 -4.55 21.48
N ILE A 110 16.22 -4.43 20.86
CA ILE A 110 14.90 -4.62 21.52
C ILE A 110 14.79 -6.00 22.16
N PHE A 111 15.21 -7.05 21.46
CA PHE A 111 15.18 -8.42 21.99
C PHE A 111 16.43 -8.80 22.79
N GLN A 112 17.27 -7.82 23.14
CA GLN A 112 18.48 -7.95 23.98
C GLN A 112 19.45 -9.06 23.54
N ARG A 113 19.42 -9.45 22.26
CA ARG A 113 20.15 -10.61 21.69
C ARG A 113 19.83 -11.97 22.33
N GLN A 114 18.83 -12.06 23.21
CA GLN A 114 18.51 -13.29 23.96
C GLN A 114 17.55 -14.20 23.19
N ASN A 115 16.66 -13.65 22.37
CA ASN A 115 15.68 -14.42 21.62
C ASN A 115 15.88 -14.28 20.10
N ALA A 116 16.81 -15.07 19.56
CA ALA A 116 17.12 -15.09 18.13
C ALA A 116 15.90 -15.46 17.28
N ALA A 117 15.05 -16.39 17.73
CA ALA A 117 13.87 -16.81 16.98
C ALA A 117 12.90 -15.64 16.72
N LEU A 118 12.60 -14.91 17.79
CA LEU A 118 11.70 -13.77 17.76
C LEU A 118 12.25 -12.63 16.89
N HIS A 119 13.57 -12.38 16.97
CA HIS A 119 14.27 -11.43 16.12
C HIS A 119 14.13 -11.79 14.64
N HIS A 120 14.52 -13.01 14.26
CA HIS A 120 14.49 -13.44 12.86
C HIS A 120 13.07 -13.44 12.29
N PHE A 121 12.10 -13.97 13.03
CA PHE A 121 10.70 -13.97 12.59
C PHE A 121 10.16 -12.56 12.42
N PHE A 122 10.41 -11.67 13.38
CA PHE A 122 10.01 -10.27 13.25
C PHE A 122 10.66 -9.61 12.04
N MET A 123 11.94 -9.89 11.77
CA MET A 123 12.63 -9.38 10.59
C MET A 123 12.09 -9.94 9.27
N VAL A 124 11.61 -11.18 9.25
CA VAL A 124 10.85 -11.73 8.11
C VAL A 124 9.53 -10.97 7.93
N CYS A 125 8.81 -10.64 9.00
CA CYS A 125 7.63 -9.79 8.92
C CYS A 125 7.97 -8.39 8.38
N VAL A 126 9.08 -7.78 8.81
CA VAL A 126 9.56 -6.49 8.28
C VAL A 126 9.86 -6.58 6.79
N ALA A 127 10.62 -7.60 6.36
CA ALA A 127 10.91 -7.82 4.94
C ALA A 127 9.63 -8.04 4.12
N PHE A 128 8.67 -8.78 4.67
CA PHE A 128 7.37 -9.00 4.04
C PHE A 128 6.58 -7.71 3.85
N VAL A 129 6.47 -6.85 4.87
CA VAL A 129 5.71 -5.59 4.76
C VAL A 129 6.39 -4.55 3.87
N PHE A 130 7.72 -4.59 3.73
CA PHE A 130 8.47 -3.74 2.80
C PHE A 130 8.45 -4.26 1.35
N MET A 131 8.44 -5.57 1.13
CA MET A 131 8.68 -6.11 -0.22
C MET A 131 7.41 -6.68 -0.84
N ILE A 132 6.71 -7.57 -0.13
CA ILE A 132 5.58 -8.32 -0.69
C ILE A 132 4.25 -7.59 -0.48
N LEU A 133 3.97 -7.13 0.75
CA LEU A 133 2.69 -6.52 1.12
C LEU A 133 2.26 -5.35 0.21
N PRO A 134 3.15 -4.44 -0.25
CA PRO A 134 2.73 -3.32 -1.09
C PRO A 134 2.05 -3.78 -2.38
N LEU A 135 2.47 -4.91 -2.97
CA LEU A 135 2.01 -5.41 -4.27
C LEU A 135 1.85 -4.27 -5.30
N TYR A 136 0.62 -3.95 -5.70
CA TYR A 136 0.36 -2.89 -6.67
C TYR A 136 0.72 -1.49 -6.16
N GLU A 137 0.75 -1.27 -4.85
CA GLU A 137 1.17 -0.02 -4.21
C GLU A 137 2.69 0.09 -4.05
N PHE A 138 3.46 -0.78 -4.71
CA PHE A 138 4.91 -0.76 -4.61
C PHE A 138 5.51 0.56 -5.10
N GLY A 139 6.26 1.19 -4.20
CA GLY A 139 6.88 2.48 -4.41
C GLY A 139 5.99 3.68 -4.13
N GLN A 140 4.71 3.50 -3.75
CA GLN A 140 3.82 4.59 -3.33
C GLN A 140 4.35 5.38 -2.13
N ARG A 141 3.74 6.55 -1.89
CA ARG A 141 4.05 7.43 -0.76
C ARG A 141 3.87 6.74 0.58
N GLU A 142 2.77 6.02 0.75
CA GLU A 142 2.46 5.25 1.95
C GLU A 142 3.42 4.07 2.14
N HIS A 143 3.96 3.52 1.04
CA HIS A 143 5.03 2.53 1.10
C HIS A 143 6.37 3.17 1.54
N LEU A 144 6.73 4.32 0.98
CA LEU A 144 7.91 5.07 1.39
C LEU A 144 7.82 5.53 2.86
N LEU A 145 6.65 5.98 3.32
CA LEU A 145 6.40 6.30 4.72
C LEU A 145 6.83 5.14 5.61
N LEU A 146 6.37 3.92 5.31
CA LEU A 146 6.69 2.73 6.09
C LEU A 146 8.20 2.44 6.11
N ILE A 147 8.87 2.50 4.95
CA ILE A 147 10.32 2.30 4.82
C ILE A 147 11.10 3.34 5.64
N PHE A 148 10.73 4.61 5.57
CA PHE A 148 11.47 5.68 6.24
C PHE A 148 11.21 5.75 7.74
N THR A 149 10.00 5.42 8.20
CA THR A 149 9.58 5.64 9.60
C THR A 149 9.71 4.43 10.50
N LEU A 150 9.68 3.20 9.98
CA LEU A 150 9.78 2.01 10.83
C LEU A 150 11.06 1.97 11.68
N PRO A 151 12.25 2.34 11.16
CA PRO A 151 13.45 2.46 12.00
C PRO A 151 13.27 3.42 13.19
N TYR A 152 12.60 4.54 12.99
CA TYR A 152 12.32 5.49 14.06
C TYR A 152 11.37 4.92 15.10
N LEU A 153 10.31 4.22 14.68
CA LEU A 153 9.39 3.53 15.61
C LEU A 153 10.13 2.50 16.46
N LEU A 154 11.04 1.72 15.85
CA LEU A 154 11.87 0.75 16.58
C LEU A 154 12.82 1.45 17.57
N MET A 155 13.44 2.56 17.19
CA MET A 155 14.25 3.37 18.10
C MET A 155 13.40 3.92 19.26
N MET A 156 12.16 4.35 19.01
CA MET A 156 11.26 4.81 20.06
C MET A 156 10.88 3.69 21.04
N ALA A 157 10.73 2.44 20.57
CA ALA A 157 10.55 1.30 21.46
C ALA A 157 11.75 1.10 22.41
N ILE A 158 12.99 1.23 21.89
CA ILE A 158 14.23 1.16 22.69
C ILE A 158 14.27 2.29 23.73
N ARG A 159 13.90 3.52 23.34
CA ARG A 159 13.83 4.67 24.25
C ARG A 159 12.80 4.48 25.37
N VAL A 160 11.63 3.93 25.06
CA VAL A 160 10.57 3.66 26.06
C VAL A 160 11.02 2.56 27.04
N GLN A 161 11.83 1.61 26.60
CA GLN A 161 12.48 0.61 27.46
C GLN A 161 13.55 1.20 28.40
N GLY A 162 13.87 2.49 28.27
CA GLY A 162 14.85 3.19 29.11
C GLY A 162 16.30 3.09 28.59
N ASP A 163 16.50 2.55 27.39
CA ASP A 163 17.85 2.38 26.83
C ASP A 163 18.30 3.64 26.06
N THR A 164 19.61 3.89 26.06
CA THR A 164 20.24 5.09 25.50
C THR A 164 20.62 4.90 24.04
N PHE A 165 20.49 5.93 23.21
CA PHE A 165 20.86 5.85 21.79
C PHE A 165 21.95 6.86 21.45
N PRO A 166 23.01 6.48 20.70
CA PRO A 166 24.04 7.42 20.28
C PRO A 166 23.45 8.62 19.54
N SER A 167 23.81 9.83 19.96
CA SER A 167 23.17 11.08 19.52
C SER A 167 23.25 11.31 18.01
N GLY A 168 24.39 11.02 17.38
CA GLY A 168 24.55 11.13 15.92
C GLY A 168 23.61 10.19 15.17
N ASN A 169 23.55 8.92 15.58
CA ASN A 169 22.65 7.94 14.95
C ASN A 169 21.18 8.30 15.17
N ALA A 170 20.82 8.79 16.37
CA ALA A 170 19.47 9.27 16.65
C ALA A 170 19.09 10.45 15.75
N PHE A 171 19.98 11.43 15.59
CA PHE A 171 19.78 12.56 14.68
C PHE A 171 19.54 12.10 13.23
N LEU A 172 20.39 11.20 12.72
CA LEU A 172 20.24 10.65 11.37
C LEU A 172 18.94 9.86 11.19
N LEU A 173 18.51 9.09 12.19
CA LEU A 173 17.22 8.41 12.18
C LEU A 173 16.05 9.40 12.20
N GLY A 174 16.19 10.53 12.90
CA GLY A 174 15.25 11.64 12.85
C GLY A 174 15.09 12.24 11.45
N VAL A 175 16.21 12.54 10.78
CA VAL A 175 16.22 13.00 9.39
C VAL A 175 15.58 11.96 8.47
N TYR A 176 15.98 10.70 8.59
CA TYR A 176 15.46 9.58 7.79
C TYR A 176 13.95 9.42 7.95
N ALA A 177 13.44 9.49 9.18
CA ALA A 177 11.99 9.42 9.44
C ALA A 177 11.24 10.65 8.94
N GLY A 178 11.84 11.84 9.01
CA GLY A 178 11.27 13.05 8.45
C GLY A 178 11.05 12.94 6.93
N LEU A 179 11.91 12.23 6.20
CA LEU A 179 11.69 11.94 4.77
C LEU A 179 10.40 11.14 4.52
N GLY A 180 9.93 10.36 5.51
CA GLY A 180 8.65 9.67 5.45
C GLY A 180 7.48 10.52 5.94
N PHE A 181 7.59 11.09 7.16
CA PHE A 181 6.49 11.84 7.77
C PHE A 181 6.09 13.11 7.02
N PHE A 182 7.04 13.80 6.36
CA PHE A 182 6.76 15.04 5.64
C PHE A 182 6.27 14.84 4.20
N ILE A 183 6.20 13.59 3.71
CA ILE A 183 5.67 13.29 2.37
C ILE A 183 4.24 13.81 2.23
N LYS A 184 3.48 13.72 3.32
CA LYS A 184 2.07 14.07 3.37
C LYS A 184 1.70 14.57 4.77
N PRO A 185 0.99 15.71 4.89
CA PRO A 185 0.63 16.26 6.21
C PRO A 185 -0.08 15.28 7.14
N PHE A 186 -0.93 14.40 6.61
CA PHE A 186 -1.68 13.42 7.42
C PHE A 186 -0.80 12.43 8.18
N PHE A 187 0.44 12.16 7.71
CA PHE A 187 1.34 11.20 8.36
C PHE A 187 1.90 11.73 9.69
N LEU A 188 1.84 13.04 9.93
CA LEU A 188 2.30 13.66 11.18
C LEU A 188 1.49 13.26 12.40
N ILE A 189 0.25 12.79 12.21
CA ILE A 189 -0.60 12.31 13.31
C ILE A 189 0.08 11.13 14.01
N THR A 190 0.63 10.19 13.25
CA THR A 190 1.35 9.03 13.79
C THR A 190 2.58 9.44 14.58
N TRP A 191 3.40 10.34 14.03
CA TRP A 191 4.56 10.90 14.75
C TRP A 191 4.14 11.59 16.06
N PHE A 192 3.14 12.47 16.00
CA PHE A 192 2.65 13.20 17.17
C PHE A 192 2.18 12.27 18.28
N LEU A 193 1.41 11.23 17.96
CA LEU A 193 0.93 10.27 18.96
C LEU A 193 2.06 9.46 19.60
N ILE A 194 3.09 9.09 18.82
CA ILE A 194 4.28 8.40 19.34
C ILE A 194 5.07 9.28 20.30
N GLU A 195 5.24 10.55 19.96
CA GLU A 195 5.89 11.52 20.85
C GLU A 195 5.10 11.72 22.13
N VAL A 196 3.78 11.95 22.04
CA VAL A 196 2.89 12.07 23.21
C VAL A 196 3.00 10.83 24.11
N TYR A 197 2.99 9.62 23.52
CA TYR A 197 3.16 8.38 24.27
C TYR A 197 4.50 8.35 25.02
N TYR A 198 5.59 8.76 24.37
CA TYR A 198 6.90 8.85 25.01
C TYR A 198 6.94 9.88 26.14
N HIS A 199 6.32 11.06 25.98
CA HIS A 199 6.24 12.07 27.05
C HIS A 199 5.52 11.58 28.27
N VAL A 200 4.37 10.92 28.08
CA VAL A 200 3.59 10.35 29.18
C VAL A 200 4.40 9.30 29.93
N ASN A 201 5.20 8.49 29.21
CA ASN A 201 6.07 7.50 29.82
C ASN A 201 7.25 8.12 30.60
N GLN A 202 7.87 9.19 30.07
CA GLN A 202 9.01 9.86 30.71
C GLN A 202 8.63 10.90 31.77
N ARG A 203 7.35 11.31 31.82
CA ARG A 203 6.82 12.35 32.72
C ARG A 203 7.59 13.68 32.64
N SER A 204 8.09 14.03 31.47
CA SER A 204 8.89 15.25 31.26
C SER A 204 8.60 15.91 29.91
N ILE A 205 8.37 17.23 29.94
CA ILE A 205 8.15 18.05 28.73
C ILE A 205 9.47 18.25 27.96
N LYS A 206 10.61 18.27 28.66
CA LYS A 206 11.94 18.41 28.03
C LYS A 206 12.31 17.23 27.12
N ALA A 207 11.57 16.12 27.20
CA ALA A 207 11.76 14.98 26.32
C ALA A 207 11.54 15.33 24.83
N TRP A 208 10.96 16.49 24.47
CA TRP A 208 10.87 16.91 23.06
C TRP A 208 12.23 17.33 22.49
N LEU A 209 13.19 17.72 23.35
CA LEU A 209 14.51 18.16 22.94
C LEU A 209 15.47 16.96 22.93
N ARG A 210 15.49 16.24 21.81
CA ARG A 210 16.32 15.05 21.60
C ARG A 210 17.02 15.11 20.24
N PRO A 211 18.16 14.42 20.06
CA PRO A 211 18.84 14.39 18.78
C PRO A 211 17.93 13.95 17.62
N GLU A 212 17.07 12.95 17.84
CA GLU A 212 16.13 12.47 16.83
C GLU A 212 15.05 13.49 16.44
N THR A 213 14.50 14.24 17.39
CA THR A 213 13.49 15.27 17.10
C THR A 213 14.12 16.52 16.48
N LEU A 214 15.37 16.83 16.84
CA LEU A 214 16.17 17.89 16.20
C LEU A 214 16.49 17.54 14.74
N GLY A 215 16.86 16.29 14.45
CA GLY A 215 17.07 15.82 13.08
C GLY A 215 15.80 15.96 12.23
N LEU A 216 14.67 15.51 12.75
CA LEU A 216 13.38 15.66 12.08
C LEU A 216 13.01 17.14 11.88
N SER A 217 13.20 17.99 12.90
CA SER A 217 12.90 19.42 12.82
C SER A 217 13.79 20.15 11.82
N SER A 218 15.07 19.79 11.73
CA SER A 218 16.00 20.38 10.74
C SER A 218 15.54 20.11 9.30
N LEU A 219 15.11 18.88 9.01
CA LEU A 219 14.57 18.54 7.69
C LEU A 219 13.27 19.27 7.40
N LEU A 220 12.39 19.44 8.40
CA LEU A 220 11.15 20.21 8.25
C LEU A 220 11.45 21.65 7.86
N VAL A 221 12.40 22.30 8.55
CA VAL A 221 12.79 23.69 8.26
C VAL A 221 13.33 23.80 6.84
N ILE A 222 14.27 22.92 6.45
CA ILE A 222 14.84 22.90 5.09
C ILE A 222 13.73 22.71 4.05
N TYR A 223 12.80 21.79 4.30
CA TYR A 223 11.71 21.51 3.38
C TYR A 223 10.74 22.68 3.26
N LEU A 224 10.31 23.28 4.37
CA LEU A 224 9.43 24.45 4.36
C LEU A 224 10.10 25.65 3.68
N THR A 225 11.37 25.93 3.97
CA THR A 225 12.12 26.99 3.27
C THR A 225 12.16 26.72 1.77
N THR A 226 12.42 25.48 1.35
CA THR A 226 12.40 25.10 -0.07
C THR A 226 11.00 25.29 -0.68
N LEU A 227 9.95 24.90 0.03
CA LEU A 227 8.56 25.06 -0.39
C LEU A 227 8.19 26.53 -0.64
N PHE A 228 8.51 27.41 0.30
CA PHE A 228 8.22 28.85 0.19
C PHE A 228 9.06 29.56 -0.87
N VAL A 229 10.34 29.19 -1.02
CA VAL A 229 11.26 29.87 -1.95
C VAL A 229 11.15 29.35 -3.38
N ARG A 230 10.98 28.03 -3.57
CA ARG A 230 11.05 27.38 -4.90
C ARG A 230 9.69 27.01 -5.49
N HIS A 231 8.64 26.89 -4.68
CA HIS A 231 7.31 26.43 -5.14
C HIS A 231 6.16 27.36 -4.73
N PRO A 232 6.23 28.67 -5.02
CA PRO A 232 5.14 29.59 -4.71
C PRO A 232 3.86 29.26 -5.49
N ASP A 233 3.98 28.75 -6.71
CA ASP A 233 2.83 28.32 -7.53
C ASP A 233 2.08 27.13 -6.93
N TYR A 234 2.80 26.18 -6.31
CA TYR A 234 2.16 25.13 -5.53
C TYR A 234 1.35 25.71 -4.37
N LEU A 235 1.96 26.59 -3.57
CA LEU A 235 1.35 27.16 -2.37
C LEU A 235 0.13 28.05 -2.68
N TYR A 236 0.21 28.88 -3.70
CA TYR A 236 -0.79 29.93 -3.94
C TYR A 236 -1.81 29.57 -5.04
N ILE A 237 -1.54 28.54 -5.87
CA ILE A 237 -2.43 28.16 -6.98
C ILE A 237 -2.90 26.72 -6.82
N VAL A 238 -1.97 25.76 -6.81
CA VAL A 238 -2.32 24.34 -6.89
C VAL A 238 -2.93 23.82 -5.59
N MET A 239 -2.31 24.12 -4.44
CA MET A 239 -2.80 23.69 -3.13
C MET A 239 -4.20 24.25 -2.83
N PRO A 240 -4.50 25.56 -3.00
CA PRO A 240 -5.86 26.08 -2.80
C PRO A 240 -6.88 25.45 -3.74
N TYR A 241 -6.53 25.25 -5.03
CA TYR A 241 -7.39 24.58 -6.00
C TYR A 241 -7.69 23.12 -5.59
N ALA A 242 -6.65 22.36 -5.22
CA ALA A 242 -6.79 20.98 -4.80
C ALA A 242 -7.59 20.85 -3.49
N ALA A 243 -7.37 21.77 -2.54
CA ALA A 243 -8.12 21.85 -1.28
C ALA A 243 -9.63 22.00 -1.53
N ARG A 244 -10.02 22.83 -2.50
CA ARG A 244 -11.43 23.06 -2.86
C ARG A 244 -12.06 21.88 -3.61
N TRP A 245 -11.36 21.33 -4.60
CA TRP A 245 -12.01 20.46 -5.59
C TRP A 245 -11.60 18.99 -5.52
N CYS A 246 -10.33 18.69 -5.28
CA CYS A 246 -9.86 17.30 -5.27
C CYS A 246 -10.43 16.53 -4.06
N PHE A 247 -10.44 17.13 -2.86
CA PHE A 247 -11.06 16.49 -1.69
C PHE A 247 -12.56 16.29 -1.85
N LEU A 248 -13.25 17.25 -2.48
CA LEU A 248 -14.67 17.14 -2.78
C LEU A 248 -14.97 15.98 -3.74
N THR A 249 -14.06 15.75 -4.69
CA THR A 249 -14.13 14.60 -5.62
C THR A 249 -14.01 13.27 -4.90
N SER A 250 -13.09 13.20 -3.94
CA SER A 250 -12.67 11.96 -3.27
C SER A 250 -13.31 11.74 -1.89
N ALA A 251 -14.25 12.58 -1.46
CA ALA A 251 -14.90 12.46 -0.16
C ALA A 251 -16.02 11.42 -0.18
N TYR A 252 -15.93 10.44 0.72
CA TYR A 252 -16.94 9.39 0.93
C TYR A 252 -17.65 9.56 2.29
N PRO A 253 -18.90 9.06 2.43
CA PRO A 253 -19.61 9.02 3.71
C PRO A 253 -18.88 8.24 4.81
N TRP A 254 -19.01 8.68 6.06
CA TRP A 254 -18.35 8.07 7.22
C TRP A 254 -18.65 6.58 7.38
N ALA A 255 -19.88 6.14 7.10
CA ALA A 255 -20.24 4.74 7.17
C ALA A 255 -19.36 3.86 6.26
N LEU A 256 -19.06 4.30 5.03
CA LEU A 256 -18.18 3.55 4.12
C LEU A 256 -16.73 3.54 4.59
N MET A 257 -16.30 4.54 5.36
CA MET A 257 -14.96 4.59 5.94
C MET A 257 -14.86 3.67 7.17
N LEU A 258 -15.83 3.73 8.08
CA LEU A 258 -15.85 2.98 9.34
C LEU A 258 -16.13 1.49 9.15
N PHE A 259 -16.94 1.12 8.16
CA PHE A 259 -17.23 -0.28 7.82
C PHE A 259 -16.37 -0.78 6.66
N ASN A 260 -15.26 -0.10 6.37
CA ASN A 260 -14.28 -0.62 5.43
C ASN A 260 -13.63 -1.88 6.02
N GLN A 261 -13.71 -3.00 5.29
CA GLN A 261 -13.23 -4.30 5.75
C GLN A 261 -11.75 -4.30 6.19
N TYR A 262 -10.87 -3.56 5.51
CA TYR A 262 -9.45 -3.51 5.87
C TYR A 262 -9.24 -2.72 7.16
N MET A 263 -10.04 -1.67 7.38
CA MET A 263 -10.02 -0.87 8.61
C MET A 263 -10.52 -1.68 9.80
N LEU A 264 -11.61 -2.44 9.62
CA LEU A 264 -12.13 -3.33 10.65
C LEU A 264 -11.16 -4.45 11.00
N PHE A 265 -10.44 -5.00 10.01
CA PHE A 265 -9.36 -5.95 10.28
C PHE A 265 -8.28 -5.35 11.18
N CYS A 266 -7.92 -4.07 10.99
CA CYS A 266 -6.92 -3.40 11.83
C CYS A 266 -7.32 -3.30 13.31
N LEU A 267 -8.61 -3.45 13.64
CA LEU A 267 -9.07 -3.51 15.04
C LEU A 267 -8.76 -4.86 15.71
N ILE A 268 -8.65 -5.96 14.95
CA ILE A 268 -8.39 -7.30 15.48
C ILE A 268 -7.02 -7.36 16.21
N PRO A 269 -5.90 -6.89 15.64
CA PRO A 269 -4.61 -6.82 16.36
C PRO A 269 -4.63 -5.92 17.59
N ILE A 270 -5.39 -4.83 17.57
CA ILE A 270 -5.54 -3.93 18.74
C ILE A 270 -6.26 -4.67 19.86
N ILE A 271 -7.39 -5.32 19.55
CA ILE A 271 -8.11 -6.16 20.50
C ILE A 271 -7.18 -7.26 21.03
N PHE A 272 -6.44 -7.93 20.16
CA PHE A 272 -5.49 -8.97 20.56
C PHE A 272 -4.42 -8.47 21.53
N PHE A 273 -3.84 -7.29 21.27
CA PHE A 273 -2.92 -6.63 22.18
C PHE A 273 -3.55 -6.34 23.54
N LEU A 274 -4.76 -5.77 23.56
CA LEU A 274 -5.47 -5.43 24.80
C LEU A 274 -5.77 -6.68 25.63
N LEU A 275 -6.21 -7.76 24.99
CA LEU A 275 -6.48 -9.03 25.64
C LEU A 275 -5.23 -9.61 26.34
N GLN A 276 -4.06 -9.39 25.75
CA GLN A 276 -2.77 -9.91 26.26
C GLN A 276 -1.93 -8.89 27.02
N TYR A 277 -2.43 -7.68 27.25
CA TYR A 277 -1.64 -6.57 27.76
C TYR A 277 -0.86 -6.91 29.04
N ARG A 278 -1.49 -7.67 29.96
CA ARG A 278 -0.84 -8.08 31.22
C ARG A 278 0.27 -9.12 31.02
N ALA A 279 0.06 -10.07 30.12
CA ALA A 279 0.97 -11.19 29.83
C ALA A 279 2.05 -10.85 28.78
N ASN A 280 1.99 -9.66 28.19
CA ASN A 280 2.93 -9.20 27.18
C ASN A 280 4.26 -8.79 27.84
N SER A 281 5.35 -9.48 27.53
CA SER A 281 6.70 -9.17 28.02
C SER A 281 7.36 -8.00 27.28
N GLN A 282 6.84 -7.62 26.11
CA GLN A 282 7.34 -6.56 25.23
C GLN A 282 6.36 -5.38 25.14
N LYS A 283 5.79 -4.95 26.28
CA LYS A 283 4.74 -3.92 26.33
C LYS A 283 5.12 -2.61 25.65
N ALA A 284 6.35 -2.14 25.86
CA ALA A 284 6.87 -0.93 25.23
C ALA A 284 6.85 -1.04 23.70
N PHE A 285 7.37 -2.15 23.17
CA PHE A 285 7.45 -2.36 21.74
C PHE A 285 6.08 -2.56 21.10
N SER A 286 5.25 -3.45 21.66
CA SER A 286 3.87 -3.62 21.18
C SER A 286 3.05 -2.33 21.32
N GLY A 287 3.27 -1.55 22.37
CA GLY A 287 2.62 -0.26 22.58
C GLY A 287 2.94 0.73 21.46
N ILE A 288 4.21 0.85 21.06
CA ILE A 288 4.62 1.67 19.92
C ILE A 288 3.92 1.23 18.63
N LEU A 289 3.87 -0.08 18.34
CA LEU A 289 3.18 -0.59 17.14
C LEU A 289 1.67 -0.29 17.17
N VAL A 290 1.02 -0.40 18.33
CA VAL A 290 -0.40 -0.06 18.49
C VAL A 290 -0.65 1.43 18.31
N ILE A 291 0.18 2.29 18.88
CA ILE A 291 0.04 3.74 18.72
C ILE A 291 0.27 4.15 17.26
N ALA A 292 1.25 3.55 16.58
CA ALA A 292 1.48 3.77 15.16
C ALA A 292 0.27 3.32 14.31
N LEU A 293 -0.25 2.12 14.58
CA LEU A 293 -1.46 1.59 13.96
C LEU A 293 -2.65 2.53 14.13
N VAL A 294 -2.89 3.04 15.35
CA VAL A 294 -3.98 3.98 15.63
C VAL A 294 -3.76 5.31 14.90
N GLY A 295 -2.54 5.84 14.88
CA GLY A 295 -2.20 7.05 14.13
C GLY A 295 -2.49 6.92 12.63
N ASP A 296 -2.11 5.79 12.04
CA ASP A 296 -2.34 5.52 10.61
C ASP A 296 -3.82 5.30 10.29
N ILE A 297 -4.61 4.71 11.20
CA ILE A 297 -6.08 4.64 11.08
C ILE A 297 -6.69 6.04 11.10
N ILE A 298 -6.26 6.91 12.02
CA ILE A 298 -6.75 8.29 12.08
C ILE A 298 -6.37 9.05 10.81
N ALA A 299 -5.13 8.89 10.33
CA ALA A 299 -4.67 9.48 9.07
C ALA A 299 -5.54 9.04 7.89
N PHE A 300 -5.96 7.77 7.83
CA PHE A 300 -6.92 7.27 6.83
C PHE A 300 -8.32 7.89 6.98
N LEU A 301 -8.85 7.96 8.20
CA LEU A 301 -10.21 8.44 8.46
C LEU A 301 -10.37 9.93 8.15
N VAL A 302 -9.42 10.78 8.56
CA VAL A 302 -9.44 12.23 8.31
C VAL A 302 -9.50 12.54 6.82
N GLN A 303 -8.87 11.70 6.01
CA GLN A 303 -8.81 11.85 4.56
C GLN A 303 -10.12 11.53 3.83
N ARG A 304 -11.05 10.79 4.44
CA ARG A 304 -12.37 10.41 3.89
C ARG A 304 -12.35 9.82 2.47
N THR A 305 -11.29 9.09 2.11
CA THR A 305 -11.17 8.41 0.81
C THR A 305 -10.84 6.93 1.01
N PRO A 306 -11.64 6.00 0.46
CA PRO A 306 -11.55 4.57 0.79
C PRO A 306 -10.47 3.80 0.00
N TRP A 307 -9.50 4.48 -0.61
CA TRP A 307 -8.46 3.84 -1.40
C TRP A 307 -7.53 3.02 -0.51
N TYR A 308 -7.29 1.76 -0.91
CA TYR A 308 -6.55 0.76 -0.13
C TYR A 308 -5.19 1.28 0.37
N TYR A 309 -4.43 1.92 -0.52
CA TYR A 309 -3.08 2.41 -0.22
C TYR A 309 -3.04 3.39 0.96
N ARG A 310 -4.12 4.15 1.23
CA ARG A 310 -4.17 5.08 2.38
C ARG A 310 -4.24 4.36 3.73
N LEU A 311 -4.69 3.11 3.72
CA LEU A 311 -4.73 2.24 4.89
C LEU A 311 -3.52 1.29 4.94
N PHE A 312 -2.69 1.24 3.88
CA PHE A 312 -1.52 0.36 3.81
C PHE A 312 -0.59 0.48 5.04
N PRO A 313 -0.25 1.68 5.56
CA PRO A 313 0.62 1.81 6.73
C PRO A 313 0.01 1.16 7.98
N ALA A 314 -1.28 1.41 8.25
CA ALA A 314 -2.03 0.74 9.32
C ALA A 314 -2.04 -0.78 9.11
N TYR A 315 -2.26 -1.24 7.87
CA TYR A 315 -2.28 -2.66 7.56
C TYR A 315 -0.92 -3.33 7.79
N ALA A 316 0.18 -2.64 7.47
CA ALA A 316 1.54 -3.09 7.75
C ALA A 316 1.81 -3.16 9.26
N MET A 317 1.44 -2.12 10.03
CA MET A 317 1.58 -2.11 11.49
C MET A 317 0.75 -3.21 12.15
N ALA A 318 -0.46 -3.47 11.64
CA ALA A 318 -1.31 -4.58 12.07
C ALA A 318 -0.59 -5.94 11.89
N ILE A 319 0.03 -6.19 10.73
CA ILE A 319 0.75 -7.44 10.45
C ILE A 319 2.00 -7.57 11.33
N LEU A 320 2.77 -6.49 11.51
CA LEU A 320 3.94 -6.49 12.41
C LEU A 320 3.52 -6.77 13.86
N LEU A 321 2.43 -6.16 14.32
CA LEU A 321 1.88 -6.37 15.66
C LEU A 321 1.38 -7.81 15.85
N LEU A 322 0.65 -8.36 14.88
CA LEU A 322 0.21 -9.77 14.92
C LEU A 322 1.41 -10.71 14.98
N GLY A 323 2.42 -10.48 14.14
CA GLY A 323 3.65 -11.26 14.13
C GLY A 323 4.32 -11.28 15.51
N LEU A 324 4.44 -10.11 16.15
CA LEU A 324 4.97 -10.00 17.50
C LEU A 324 4.10 -10.73 18.54
N LEU A 325 2.79 -10.49 18.56
CA LEU A 325 1.88 -11.04 19.58
C LEU A 325 1.76 -12.57 19.51
N PHE A 326 1.61 -13.13 18.30
CA PHE A 326 1.58 -14.58 18.13
C PHE A 326 2.91 -15.22 18.51
N SER A 327 4.04 -14.59 18.18
CA SER A 327 5.36 -15.10 18.57
C SER A 327 5.54 -15.10 20.08
N LEU A 328 5.08 -14.05 20.77
CA LEU A 328 5.10 -14.02 22.23
C LEU A 328 4.25 -15.14 22.82
N ARG A 329 3.05 -15.41 22.27
CA ARG A 329 2.21 -16.52 22.73
C ARG A 329 2.82 -17.88 22.55
N LEU A 330 3.51 -18.13 21.44
CA LEU A 330 4.23 -19.39 21.23
C LEU A 330 5.36 -19.60 22.24
N THR A 331 5.88 -18.53 22.85
CA THR A 331 6.99 -18.62 23.82
C THR A 331 6.55 -18.63 25.29
N THR A 332 5.28 -18.36 25.59
CA THR A 332 4.78 -18.21 26.97
C THR A 332 3.68 -19.23 27.28
N PRO A 333 3.69 -19.85 28.48
CA PRO A 333 2.64 -20.79 28.87
C PRO A 333 1.27 -20.12 28.96
N TYR A 334 0.21 -20.87 28.66
CA TYR A 334 -1.16 -20.39 28.77
C TYR A 334 -1.68 -20.49 30.19
N THR A 335 -2.34 -19.44 30.65
CA THR A 335 -3.24 -19.50 31.81
C THR A 335 -4.65 -19.93 31.37
N LYS A 336 -5.53 -20.33 32.31
CA LYS A 336 -6.95 -20.63 32.01
C LYS A 336 -7.64 -19.49 31.26
N ARG A 337 -7.29 -18.25 31.59
CA ARG A 337 -7.81 -17.04 30.93
C ARG A 337 -7.37 -16.97 29.46
N ASP A 338 -6.14 -17.35 29.15
CA ASP A 338 -5.60 -17.24 27.79
C ASP A 338 -6.33 -18.17 26.81
N TYR A 339 -6.74 -19.37 27.25
CA TYR A 339 -7.59 -20.25 26.44
C TYR A 339 -8.90 -19.58 26.02
N ILE A 340 -9.58 -18.91 26.97
CA ILE A 340 -10.84 -18.19 26.71
C ILE A 340 -10.58 -17.03 25.74
N LEU A 341 -9.54 -16.24 25.97
CA LEU A 341 -9.22 -15.07 25.15
C LEU A 341 -8.86 -15.47 23.70
N MET A 342 -8.10 -16.55 23.53
CA MET A 342 -7.75 -17.07 22.21
C MET A 342 -8.99 -17.65 21.49
N GLY A 343 -9.89 -18.32 22.21
CA GLY A 343 -11.18 -18.74 21.67
C GLY A 343 -12.05 -17.55 21.22
N MET A 344 -12.15 -16.51 22.04
CA MET A 344 -12.88 -15.28 21.69
C MET A 344 -12.30 -14.59 20.45
N LEU A 345 -10.97 -14.50 20.35
CA LEU A 345 -10.30 -13.93 19.18
C LEU A 345 -10.56 -14.77 17.92
N GLY A 346 -10.47 -16.09 18.03
CA GLY A 346 -10.81 -17.02 16.96
C GLY A 346 -12.24 -16.84 16.47
N SER A 347 -13.21 -16.79 17.39
CA SER A 347 -14.63 -16.56 17.07
C SER A 347 -14.88 -15.19 16.43
N LEU A 348 -14.32 -14.12 17.00
CA LEU A 348 -14.42 -12.76 16.44
C LEU A 348 -13.93 -12.73 14.99
N THR A 349 -12.77 -13.34 14.75
CA THR A 349 -12.17 -13.42 13.41
C THR A 349 -13.01 -14.26 12.47
N PHE A 350 -13.53 -15.39 12.93
CA PHE A 350 -14.41 -16.24 12.13
C PHE A 350 -15.66 -15.48 11.67
N PHE A 351 -16.36 -14.79 12.57
CA PHE A 351 -17.53 -13.99 12.20
C PHE A 351 -17.17 -12.83 11.28
N PHE A 352 -16.02 -12.18 11.48
CA PHE A 352 -15.51 -11.17 10.57
C PHE A 352 -15.32 -11.73 9.14
N LEU A 353 -14.67 -12.89 9.00
CA LEU A 353 -14.45 -13.54 7.72
C LEU A 353 -15.77 -13.93 7.04
N VAL A 354 -16.70 -14.54 7.77
CA VAL A 354 -18.01 -14.92 7.24
C VAL A 354 -18.78 -13.71 6.70
N HIS A 355 -18.71 -12.57 7.39
CA HIS A 355 -19.45 -11.38 6.99
C HIS A 355 -18.77 -10.59 5.86
N TYR A 356 -17.48 -10.29 5.99
CA TYR A 356 -16.77 -9.37 5.09
C TYR A 356 -16.04 -10.07 3.95
N SER A 357 -15.85 -11.39 4.04
CA SER A 357 -15.06 -12.15 3.08
C SER A 357 -15.63 -13.55 2.93
N ALA A 358 -16.95 -13.69 2.77
CA ALA A 358 -17.59 -15.01 2.59
C ALA A 358 -16.97 -15.81 1.42
N SER A 359 -16.50 -15.12 0.37
CA SER A 359 -15.80 -15.72 -0.77
C SER A 359 -14.33 -16.06 -0.48
N ILE A 360 -13.81 -15.81 0.72
CA ILE A 360 -12.47 -16.27 1.12
C ILE A 360 -12.35 -17.76 0.95
N TRP A 361 -13.39 -18.49 1.37
CA TRP A 361 -13.43 -19.93 1.27
C TRP A 361 -13.50 -20.34 -0.20
N THR A 362 -14.33 -19.72 -1.04
CA THR A 362 -14.37 -20.07 -2.47
C THR A 362 -13.04 -19.80 -3.16
N THR A 363 -12.39 -18.66 -2.90
CA THR A 363 -11.06 -18.35 -3.46
C THR A 363 -10.00 -19.34 -2.98
N LEU A 364 -9.95 -19.65 -1.68
CA LEU A 364 -9.00 -20.62 -1.14
C LEU A 364 -9.27 -22.06 -1.61
N ILE A 365 -10.52 -22.41 -1.91
CA ILE A 365 -10.91 -23.74 -2.39
C ILE A 365 -10.53 -23.97 -3.84
N PHE A 366 -10.79 -22.97 -4.67
CA PHE A 366 -10.65 -23.10 -6.13
C PHE A 366 -9.32 -22.53 -6.64
N ASN A 367 -8.57 -21.79 -5.82
CA ASN A 367 -7.22 -21.34 -6.14
C ASN A 367 -6.19 -22.07 -5.26
N SER A 368 -5.67 -23.19 -5.78
CA SER A 368 -4.65 -23.99 -5.11
C SER A 368 -3.40 -23.19 -4.77
N LEU A 369 -2.90 -22.34 -5.68
CA LEU A 369 -1.71 -21.53 -5.44
C LEU A 369 -1.89 -20.59 -4.23
N ALA A 370 -3.02 -19.90 -4.14
CA ALA A 370 -3.33 -18.99 -3.03
C ALA A 370 -3.42 -19.73 -1.70
N TYR A 371 -4.06 -20.90 -1.72
CA TYR A 371 -4.15 -21.80 -0.58
C TYR A 371 -2.76 -22.19 -0.08
N TYR A 372 -1.88 -22.70 -0.96
CA TYR A 372 -0.56 -23.19 -0.54
C TYR A 372 0.41 -22.10 -0.13
N VAL A 373 0.39 -20.93 -0.77
CA VAL A 373 1.23 -19.80 -0.37
C VAL A 373 0.87 -19.32 1.04
N PHE A 374 -0.43 -19.20 1.33
CA PHE A 374 -0.93 -18.80 2.65
C PHE A 374 -0.49 -19.79 3.74
N PHE A 375 -0.80 -21.06 3.50
CA PHE A 375 -0.55 -22.12 4.43
C PHE A 375 0.95 -22.40 4.62
N ALA A 376 1.77 -22.30 3.57
CA ALA A 376 3.23 -22.39 3.70
C ALA A 376 3.79 -21.29 4.61
N GLY A 377 3.45 -20.01 4.41
CA GLY A 377 4.02 -18.91 5.18
C GLY A 377 3.75 -19.01 6.68
N LEU A 378 2.52 -19.36 7.05
CA LEU A 378 2.10 -19.46 8.44
C LEU A 378 2.70 -20.66 9.17
N PHE A 379 2.76 -21.80 8.48
CA PHE A 379 3.35 -23.01 9.02
C PHE A 379 4.88 -22.88 9.10
N ILE A 380 5.53 -22.33 8.08
CA ILE A 380 6.99 -22.04 8.13
C ILE A 380 7.30 -21.11 9.30
N GLY A 381 6.50 -20.06 9.51
CA GLY A 381 6.69 -19.10 10.60
C GLY A 381 6.54 -19.71 11.99
N THR A 382 5.45 -20.42 12.23
CA THR A 382 5.18 -21.09 13.52
C THR A 382 6.18 -22.20 13.80
N THR A 383 6.54 -22.97 12.78
CA THR A 383 7.59 -23.98 12.87
C THR A 383 8.96 -23.38 13.10
N TYR A 384 9.33 -22.28 12.45
CA TYR A 384 10.60 -21.62 12.69
C TYR A 384 10.74 -21.21 14.17
N LEU A 385 9.69 -20.60 14.73
CA LEU A 385 9.63 -20.22 16.13
C LEU A 385 9.73 -21.43 17.08
N ILE A 386 9.07 -22.55 16.73
CA ILE A 386 9.14 -23.82 17.46
C ILE A 386 10.54 -24.45 17.36
N CYS A 387 11.14 -24.46 16.17
CA CYS A 387 12.42 -25.10 15.83
C CYS A 387 13.62 -24.45 16.51
N VAL A 388 13.63 -23.13 16.62
CA VAL A 388 14.79 -22.40 17.15
C VAL A 388 14.97 -22.60 18.66
N THR A 389 13.96 -23.15 19.35
CA THR A 389 14.07 -23.57 20.76
C THR A 389 14.73 -24.95 20.95
N ARG A 390 15.04 -25.69 19.87
CA ARG A 390 15.55 -27.07 19.94
C ARG A 390 16.86 -27.31 19.18
N GLN A 391 17.50 -28.45 19.47
CA GLN A 391 18.78 -28.86 18.89
C GLN A 391 18.72 -29.01 17.35
N ASN A 392 19.87 -28.84 16.68
CA ASN A 392 19.98 -28.75 15.22
C ASN A 392 19.37 -29.92 14.43
N TYR A 393 19.45 -31.17 14.93
CA TYR A 393 18.87 -32.33 14.22
C TYR A 393 17.34 -32.28 14.17
N LYS A 394 16.70 -31.73 15.21
CA LYS A 394 15.24 -31.53 15.23
C LYS A 394 14.81 -30.45 14.24
N LYS A 395 15.63 -29.42 14.02
CA LYS A 395 15.35 -28.36 13.02
C LYS A 395 15.23 -28.95 11.61
N LEU A 396 16.17 -29.81 11.20
CA LEU A 396 16.17 -30.43 9.87
C LEU A 396 14.99 -31.39 9.68
N PHE A 397 14.72 -32.25 10.66
CA PHE A 397 13.57 -33.15 10.63
C PHE A 397 12.26 -32.37 10.42
N ILE A 398 12.07 -31.32 11.21
CA ILE A 398 10.87 -30.49 11.16
C ILE A 398 10.76 -29.74 9.81
N LEU A 399 11.86 -29.24 9.24
CA LEU A 399 11.86 -28.62 7.91
C LEU A 399 11.47 -29.61 6.81
N ILE A 400 12.00 -30.84 6.86
CA ILE A 400 11.62 -31.92 5.93
C ILE A 400 10.15 -32.27 6.10
N SER A 401 9.66 -32.38 7.34
CA SER A 401 8.24 -32.60 7.64
C SER A 401 7.36 -31.51 7.06
N LEU A 402 7.76 -30.23 7.14
CA LEU A 402 7.01 -29.12 6.52
C LEU A 402 6.91 -29.25 5.01
N ILE A 403 8.04 -29.49 4.33
CA ILE A 403 8.08 -29.66 2.88
C ILE A 403 7.18 -30.85 2.49
N PHE A 404 7.27 -31.95 3.22
CA PHE A 404 6.43 -33.11 3.04
C PHE A 404 4.94 -32.79 3.24
N ILE A 405 4.57 -32.09 4.32
CA ILE A 405 3.19 -31.65 4.58
C ILE A 405 2.67 -30.81 3.41
N LEU A 406 3.44 -29.82 2.96
CA LEU A 406 3.03 -28.93 1.87
C LEU A 406 2.85 -29.68 0.55
N ILE A 407 3.80 -30.55 0.17
CA ILE A 407 3.75 -31.33 -1.07
C ILE A 407 2.58 -32.31 -1.03
N ILE A 408 2.43 -33.08 0.05
CA ILE A 408 1.37 -34.09 0.16
C ILE A 408 -0.01 -33.43 0.17
N ASN A 409 -0.17 -32.32 0.91
CA ASN A 409 -1.44 -31.59 0.88
C ASN A 409 -1.70 -31.05 -0.54
N TYR A 410 -0.69 -30.48 -1.21
CA TYR A 410 -0.81 -30.02 -2.60
C TYR A 410 -1.33 -31.11 -3.53
N LEU A 411 -0.66 -32.26 -3.55
CA LEU A 411 -1.04 -33.38 -4.40
C LEU A 411 -2.45 -33.89 -4.09
N ILE A 412 -2.82 -34.01 -2.81
CA ILE A 412 -4.16 -34.46 -2.40
C ILE A 412 -5.22 -33.44 -2.78
N SER A 413 -4.95 -32.15 -2.59
CA SER A 413 -5.87 -31.09 -2.98
C SER A 413 -6.08 -31.03 -4.48
N ASP A 414 -4.99 -31.17 -5.25
CA ASP A 414 -5.04 -31.22 -6.71
C ASP A 414 -5.80 -32.47 -7.21
N PHE A 415 -5.57 -33.62 -6.58
CA PHE A 415 -6.35 -34.83 -6.85
C PHE A 415 -7.84 -34.63 -6.56
N ILE A 416 -8.21 -34.11 -5.38
CA ILE A 416 -9.60 -33.88 -4.98
C ILE A 416 -10.33 -32.96 -5.96
N GLN A 417 -9.62 -32.00 -6.57
CA GLN A 417 -10.19 -31.07 -7.55
C GLN A 417 -10.92 -31.78 -8.70
N ASN A 418 -10.50 -32.99 -9.07
CA ASN A 418 -11.07 -33.75 -10.17
C ASN A 418 -11.97 -34.92 -9.70
N THR A 419 -12.50 -34.85 -8.47
CA THR A 419 -13.31 -35.92 -7.86
C THR A 419 -14.66 -35.41 -7.37
N PHE A 420 -15.57 -36.32 -7.03
CA PHE A 420 -16.85 -35.99 -6.38
C PHE A 420 -16.68 -35.28 -5.02
N LEU A 421 -15.49 -35.36 -4.40
CA LEU A 421 -15.17 -34.67 -3.14
C LEU A 421 -14.75 -33.20 -3.33
N MET A 422 -14.80 -32.66 -4.56
CA MET A 422 -14.42 -31.29 -4.87
C MET A 422 -15.13 -30.26 -3.96
N GLU A 423 -16.40 -30.48 -3.62
CA GLU A 423 -17.16 -29.60 -2.71
C GLU A 423 -16.61 -29.58 -1.28
N HIS A 424 -15.94 -30.66 -0.86
CA HIS A 424 -15.32 -30.80 0.46
C HIS A 424 -13.81 -30.57 0.45
N ARG A 425 -13.22 -30.22 -0.71
CA ARG A 425 -11.77 -30.01 -0.89
C ARG A 425 -11.18 -29.12 0.20
N PHE A 426 -11.83 -28.01 0.54
CA PHE A 426 -11.34 -27.08 1.57
C PHE A 426 -11.09 -27.78 2.91
N PHE A 427 -12.13 -28.47 3.35
CA PHE A 427 -12.23 -28.98 4.70
C PHE A 427 -11.27 -30.15 4.82
N LEU A 428 -11.27 -31.03 3.83
CA LEU A 428 -10.37 -32.18 3.77
C LEU A 428 -8.91 -31.73 3.72
N THR A 429 -8.56 -30.75 2.90
CA THR A 429 -7.17 -30.25 2.79
C THR A 429 -6.73 -29.52 4.05
N THR A 430 -7.58 -28.66 4.62
CA THR A 430 -7.24 -27.92 5.85
C THR A 430 -7.15 -28.87 7.05
N ALA A 431 -8.08 -29.81 7.18
CA ALA A 431 -8.05 -30.83 8.22
C ALA A 431 -6.80 -31.71 8.08
N LEU A 432 -6.50 -32.18 6.86
CA LEU A 432 -5.29 -32.95 6.60
C LEU A 432 -4.04 -32.15 6.97
N MET A 433 -3.96 -30.87 6.59
CA MET A 433 -2.77 -30.08 6.88
C MET A 433 -2.58 -29.83 8.37
N VAL A 434 -3.66 -29.54 9.10
CA VAL A 434 -3.63 -29.42 10.56
C VAL A 434 -3.26 -30.75 11.23
N LEU A 435 -3.83 -31.88 10.77
CA LEU A 435 -3.53 -33.21 11.29
C LEU A 435 -2.08 -33.63 11.02
N SER A 436 -1.60 -33.50 9.77
CA SER A 436 -0.23 -33.82 9.40
C SER A 436 0.76 -32.97 10.19
N PHE A 437 0.47 -31.68 10.39
CA PHE A 437 1.29 -30.82 11.23
C PHE A 437 1.25 -31.20 12.70
N TYR A 438 0.08 -31.56 13.22
CA TYR A 438 -0.04 -32.04 14.59
C TYR A 438 0.82 -33.29 14.81
N PHE A 439 0.68 -34.30 13.97
CA PHE A 439 1.37 -35.57 14.14
C PHE A 439 2.89 -35.49 13.89
N LEU A 440 3.33 -34.73 12.89
CA LEU A 440 4.75 -34.65 12.53
C LEU A 440 5.52 -33.63 13.38
N ILE A 441 4.85 -32.57 13.87
CA ILE A 441 5.52 -31.45 14.55
C ILE A 441 4.99 -31.29 15.97
N ILE A 442 3.71 -30.92 16.16
CA ILE A 442 3.19 -30.51 17.48
C ILE A 442 3.26 -31.65 18.51
N ARG A 443 2.97 -32.89 18.12
CA ARG A 443 3.01 -34.07 19.02
C ARG A 443 4.39 -34.27 19.68
N THR A 444 5.45 -33.76 19.05
CA THR A 444 6.81 -33.87 19.59
C THR A 444 7.15 -32.75 20.58
N LEU A 445 6.26 -31.77 20.75
CA LEU A 445 6.43 -30.58 21.58
C LEU A 445 5.79 -30.76 22.96
N GLU A 446 6.31 -30.00 23.92
CA GLU A 446 5.61 -29.75 25.17
C GLU A 446 4.48 -28.75 24.93
N ARG A 447 3.45 -28.73 25.79
CA ARG A 447 2.31 -27.80 25.69
C ARG A 447 1.60 -27.86 24.33
N GLN A 448 1.33 -29.07 23.88
CA GLN A 448 0.77 -29.35 22.54
C GLN A 448 -0.51 -28.57 22.25
N LEU A 449 -1.41 -28.50 23.24
CA LEU A 449 -2.70 -27.82 23.12
C LEU A 449 -2.53 -26.30 22.90
N GLU A 450 -1.57 -25.67 23.59
CA GLU A 450 -1.30 -24.23 23.49
C GLU A 450 -0.75 -23.86 22.11
N HIS A 451 0.19 -24.66 21.60
CA HIS A 451 0.76 -24.47 20.27
C HIS A 451 -0.29 -24.68 19.19
N LEU A 452 -1.11 -25.74 19.30
CA LEU A 452 -2.20 -26.01 18.37
C LEU A 452 -3.23 -24.87 18.36
N LEU A 453 -3.66 -24.40 19.53
CA LEU A 453 -4.62 -23.30 19.63
C LEU A 453 -4.07 -21.99 19.06
N THR A 454 -2.83 -21.62 19.40
CA THR A 454 -2.17 -20.42 18.85
C THR A 454 -2.12 -20.47 17.33
N LEU A 455 -1.73 -21.64 16.80
CA LEU A 455 -1.57 -21.89 15.39
C LEU A 455 -2.91 -21.77 14.62
N VAL A 456 -3.97 -22.40 15.12
CA VAL A 456 -5.31 -22.34 14.50
C VAL A 456 -5.85 -20.91 14.50
N VAL A 457 -5.71 -20.18 15.61
CA VAL A 457 -6.17 -18.78 15.68
C VAL A 457 -5.32 -17.89 14.76
N ALA A 458 -4.00 -18.11 14.70
CA ALA A 458 -3.14 -17.41 13.77
C ALA A 458 -3.57 -17.65 12.31
N MET A 459 -3.95 -18.87 11.94
CA MET A 459 -4.49 -19.16 10.60
C MET A 459 -5.74 -18.37 10.31
N LEU A 460 -6.71 -18.41 11.21
CA LEU A 460 -7.94 -17.65 11.02
C LEU A 460 -7.63 -16.17 10.80
N VAL A 461 -6.79 -15.56 11.64
CA VAL A 461 -6.47 -14.12 11.54
C VAL A 461 -5.68 -13.80 10.27
N LEU A 462 -4.65 -14.57 9.95
CA LEU A 462 -3.76 -14.28 8.81
C LEU A 462 -4.33 -14.72 7.46
N SER A 463 -5.45 -15.45 7.44
CA SER A 463 -6.17 -15.79 6.21
C SER A 463 -6.66 -14.55 5.47
N TYR A 464 -7.12 -13.52 6.20
CA TYR A 464 -7.65 -12.31 5.60
C TYR A 464 -6.59 -11.51 4.81
N PRO A 465 -5.41 -11.15 5.37
CA PRO A 465 -4.33 -10.56 4.60
C PRO A 465 -3.90 -11.34 3.38
N SER A 466 -3.86 -12.66 3.48
CA SER A 466 -3.42 -13.53 2.40
C SER A 466 -4.45 -13.57 1.26
N TYR A 467 -5.73 -13.63 1.61
CA TYR A 467 -6.84 -13.49 0.67
C TYR A 467 -6.86 -12.11 0.00
N ALA A 468 -6.70 -11.05 0.79
CA ALA A 468 -6.63 -9.68 0.29
C ALA A 468 -5.50 -9.54 -0.75
N LEU A 469 -4.29 -9.99 -0.41
CA LEU A 469 -3.12 -9.96 -1.29
C LEU A 469 -3.35 -10.74 -2.59
N THR A 470 -3.89 -11.95 -2.50
CA THR A 470 -4.17 -12.78 -3.67
C THR A 470 -5.15 -12.09 -4.63
N ASN A 471 -6.25 -11.57 -4.09
CA ASN A 471 -7.25 -10.87 -4.90
C ASN A 471 -6.69 -9.57 -5.49
N PHE A 472 -5.87 -8.84 -4.73
CA PHE A 472 -5.23 -7.64 -5.21
C PHE A 472 -4.28 -7.97 -6.37
N TYR A 473 -3.46 -9.01 -6.22
CA TYR A 473 -2.56 -9.49 -7.26
C TYR A 473 -3.34 -9.86 -8.53
N ALA A 474 -4.34 -10.74 -8.41
CA ALA A 474 -5.16 -11.18 -9.54
C ALA A 474 -5.84 -10.00 -10.24
N LYS A 475 -6.41 -9.06 -9.47
CA LYS A 475 -7.04 -7.85 -10.01
C LYS A 475 -6.09 -7.03 -10.87
N PHE A 476 -4.87 -6.77 -10.40
CA PHE A 476 -3.94 -5.89 -11.12
C PHE A 476 -3.18 -6.57 -12.26
N VAL A 477 -3.06 -7.89 -12.25
CA VAL A 477 -2.66 -8.66 -13.45
C VAL A 477 -3.73 -8.49 -14.53
N LEU A 478 -5.01 -8.62 -14.19
CA LEU A 478 -6.12 -8.42 -15.14
C LEU A 478 -6.17 -6.99 -15.66
N VAL A 479 -5.96 -5.97 -14.81
CA VAL A 479 -5.91 -4.57 -15.25
C VAL A 479 -4.83 -4.37 -16.32
N LYS A 480 -3.63 -4.94 -16.15
CA LYS A 480 -2.56 -4.86 -17.15
C LYS A 480 -3.02 -5.41 -18.50
N GLN A 481 -3.61 -6.61 -18.51
CA GLN A 481 -4.14 -7.25 -19.72
C GLN A 481 -5.24 -6.42 -20.39
N ARG A 482 -6.12 -5.80 -19.60
CA ARG A 482 -7.21 -4.95 -20.11
C ARG A 482 -6.71 -3.67 -20.79
N MET A 483 -5.53 -3.17 -20.41
CA MET A 483 -4.92 -1.99 -21.02
C MET A 483 -4.12 -2.28 -22.30
N GLU A 484 -3.87 -3.55 -22.65
CA GLU A 484 -3.07 -3.97 -23.82
C GLU A 484 -3.52 -3.30 -25.13
N LYS A 485 -4.83 -3.20 -25.36
CA LYS A 485 -5.38 -2.54 -26.57
C LYS A 485 -5.00 -1.06 -26.65
N LEU A 486 -5.12 -0.33 -25.55
CA LEU A 486 -4.77 1.08 -25.49
C LEU A 486 -3.25 1.29 -25.60
N ILE A 487 -2.46 0.45 -24.91
CA ILE A 487 -1.00 0.46 -24.99
C ILE A 487 -0.54 0.19 -26.43
N THR A 488 -1.11 -0.83 -27.09
CA THR A 488 -0.79 -1.20 -28.47
C THR A 488 -1.17 -0.08 -29.44
N PHE A 489 -2.34 0.55 -29.25
CA PHE A 489 -2.73 1.69 -30.07
C PHE A 489 -1.69 2.82 -30.02
N LEU A 490 -1.22 3.19 -28.82
CA LEU A 490 -0.21 4.23 -28.65
C LEU A 490 1.13 3.84 -29.29
N LYS A 491 1.58 2.60 -29.11
CA LYS A 491 2.83 2.11 -29.73
C LYS A 491 2.80 2.19 -31.25
N VAL A 492 1.68 1.82 -31.86
CA VAL A 492 1.55 1.75 -33.32
C VAL A 492 1.28 3.11 -33.95
N ASN A 493 0.41 3.92 -33.34
CA ASN A 493 -0.09 5.15 -33.96
C ASN A 493 0.54 6.43 -33.41
N ALA A 494 1.01 6.42 -32.16
CA ALA A 494 1.49 7.60 -31.43
C ALA A 494 2.95 7.49 -30.99
N SER A 495 3.76 6.66 -31.64
CA SER A 495 5.20 6.60 -31.39
C SER A 495 5.86 7.93 -31.75
N HIS A 496 6.71 8.46 -30.86
CA HIS A 496 7.31 9.80 -30.94
C HIS A 496 6.32 10.97 -31.06
N GLN A 497 5.03 10.71 -30.85
CA GLN A 497 3.97 11.72 -30.85
C GLN A 497 3.54 12.03 -29.42
N SER A 498 2.92 13.19 -29.26
CA SER A 498 2.31 13.59 -27.99
C SER A 498 0.80 13.36 -28.00
N VAL A 499 0.26 12.97 -26.86
CA VAL A 499 -1.16 12.64 -26.69
C VAL A 499 -1.79 13.40 -25.53
N TYR A 500 -3.11 13.48 -25.53
CA TYR A 500 -3.89 14.13 -24.48
C TYR A 500 -5.12 13.30 -24.10
N PHE A 501 -5.41 13.16 -22.81
CA PHE A 501 -6.55 12.38 -22.31
C PHE A 501 -7.54 13.27 -21.54
N PHE A 502 -8.80 13.24 -21.97
CA PHE A 502 -9.93 13.80 -21.24
C PHE A 502 -10.58 12.69 -20.43
N THR A 503 -10.08 12.50 -19.20
CA THR A 503 -10.63 11.53 -18.25
C THR A 503 -10.35 11.97 -16.81
N THR A 504 -11.18 11.48 -15.90
CA THR A 504 -11.01 11.61 -14.44
C THR A 504 -10.37 10.36 -13.83
N ASP A 505 -10.02 9.35 -14.64
CA ASP A 505 -9.40 8.12 -14.17
C ASP A 505 -7.96 8.00 -14.69
N ILE A 506 -7.02 8.15 -13.77
CA ILE A 506 -5.58 8.17 -14.06
C ILE A 506 -5.08 6.87 -14.69
N LYS A 507 -5.74 5.72 -14.42
CA LYS A 507 -5.25 4.39 -14.81
C LYS A 507 -5.15 4.20 -16.32
N TYR A 508 -5.93 4.98 -17.08
CA TYR A 508 -5.94 4.99 -18.55
C TYR A 508 -4.85 5.87 -19.16
N VAL A 509 -4.25 6.76 -18.37
CA VAL A 509 -3.24 7.72 -18.82
C VAL A 509 -1.85 7.23 -18.40
N PHE A 510 -1.70 7.03 -17.10
CA PHE A 510 -0.48 6.57 -16.46
C PHE A 510 -0.78 5.22 -15.81
N PRO A 511 0.00 4.15 -16.03
CA PRO A 511 1.25 4.04 -16.79
C PRO A 511 1.14 3.72 -18.29
N VAL A 512 -0.05 3.82 -18.91
CA VAL A 512 -0.24 3.46 -20.35
C VAL A 512 0.80 4.15 -21.24
N ILE A 513 1.05 5.44 -21.00
CA ILE A 513 2.07 6.22 -21.71
C ILE A 513 3.49 5.65 -21.51
N GLN A 514 3.85 5.27 -20.28
CA GLN A 514 5.15 4.65 -19.98
C GLN A 514 5.32 3.27 -20.62
N TYR A 515 4.24 2.51 -20.75
CA TYR A 515 4.27 1.23 -21.48
C TYR A 515 4.40 1.43 -22.99
N ALA A 516 3.90 2.52 -23.54
CA ALA A 516 4.08 2.88 -24.95
C ALA A 516 5.53 3.27 -25.28
N GLY A 517 6.27 3.79 -24.29
CA GLY A 517 7.70 4.09 -24.40
C GLY A 517 7.95 5.47 -25.02
N ASP A 518 7.78 5.57 -26.34
CA ASP A 518 8.13 6.75 -27.13
C ASP A 518 7.00 7.80 -27.23
N THR A 519 5.83 7.50 -26.68
CA THR A 519 4.71 8.44 -26.60
C THR A 519 4.87 9.38 -25.40
N THR A 520 4.55 10.66 -25.58
CA THR A 520 4.61 11.67 -24.51
C THR A 520 3.23 12.23 -24.15
N SER A 521 3.05 12.69 -22.91
CA SER A 521 1.82 13.38 -22.48
C SER A 521 1.97 14.89 -22.65
N SER A 522 1.11 15.50 -23.48
CA SER A 522 1.00 16.97 -23.58
C SER A 522 0.27 17.60 -22.41
N SER A 523 -0.51 16.82 -21.67
CA SER A 523 -1.26 17.34 -20.52
C SER A 523 -0.33 17.76 -19.39
N ARG A 524 -0.56 18.93 -18.79
CA ARG A 524 0.01 19.25 -17.47
C ARG A 524 -0.68 18.49 -16.34
N PHE A 525 -1.90 17.99 -16.53
CA PHE A 525 -2.62 17.22 -15.53
C PHE A 525 -2.32 15.73 -15.64
N SER A 526 -2.28 15.03 -14.50
CA SER A 526 -2.33 13.55 -14.45
C SER A 526 -3.63 13.00 -15.06
N HIS A 527 -4.72 13.65 -14.70
CA HIS A 527 -6.12 13.38 -15.03
C HIS A 527 -6.96 14.52 -14.41
N PHE A 528 -8.21 14.65 -14.80
CA PHE A 528 -9.06 15.76 -14.36
C PHE A 528 -9.72 15.54 -12.98
N LEU A 529 -8.93 15.20 -11.96
CA LEU A 529 -9.45 14.98 -10.60
C LEU A 529 -10.26 16.17 -10.09
N GLY A 530 -9.73 17.39 -10.21
CA GLY A 530 -10.42 18.60 -9.74
C GLY A 530 -11.73 18.89 -10.47
N LEU A 531 -11.86 18.49 -11.74
CA LEU A 531 -13.12 18.62 -12.48
C LEU A 531 -14.24 17.82 -11.81
N GLY A 532 -13.91 16.66 -11.23
CA GLY A 532 -14.78 15.87 -10.35
C GLY A 532 -15.56 16.73 -9.36
N GLY A 533 -14.84 17.53 -8.58
CA GLY A 533 -15.39 18.35 -7.51
C GLY A 533 -16.18 19.53 -8.04
N ILE A 534 -15.70 20.17 -9.11
CA ILE A 534 -16.38 21.29 -9.78
C ILE A 534 -17.77 20.84 -10.27
N ILE A 535 -17.85 19.68 -10.92
CA ILE A 535 -19.10 19.14 -11.46
C ILE A 535 -20.02 18.60 -10.37
N LYS A 536 -19.47 17.98 -9.32
CA LYS A 536 -20.25 17.49 -8.18
C LYS A 536 -20.90 18.60 -7.37
N GLN A 537 -20.21 19.74 -7.19
CA GLN A 537 -20.64 20.82 -6.29
C GLN A 537 -22.12 21.21 -6.41
N PRO A 538 -22.70 21.45 -7.61
CA PRO A 538 -24.11 21.80 -7.73
C PRO A 538 -25.10 20.70 -7.30
N TYR A 539 -24.68 19.44 -7.29
CA TYR A 539 -25.49 18.31 -6.83
C TYR A 539 -25.40 18.10 -5.31
N MET A 540 -24.56 18.87 -4.62
CA MET A 540 -24.43 18.87 -3.17
C MET A 540 -25.15 20.08 -2.57
N SER A 541 -25.65 19.93 -1.34
CA SER A 541 -26.39 20.97 -0.60
C SER A 541 -25.54 22.16 -0.11
N VAL A 542 -24.46 22.50 -0.83
CA VAL A 542 -23.52 23.57 -0.47
C VAL A 542 -23.79 24.80 -1.34
N LYS A 543 -24.58 25.77 -0.84
CA LYS A 543 -25.01 26.96 -1.60
C LYS A 543 -23.91 28.00 -1.91
N GLN A 544 -22.78 28.00 -1.21
CA GLN A 544 -21.90 29.19 -1.07
C GLN A 544 -20.73 29.34 -2.07
N ILE A 545 -20.63 28.54 -3.15
CA ILE A 545 -19.38 28.48 -3.97
C ILE A 545 -19.64 28.70 -5.48
N SER A 546 -20.76 29.29 -5.90
CA SER A 546 -21.08 29.41 -7.34
C SER A 546 -20.05 30.24 -8.13
N GLU A 547 -19.65 31.41 -7.62
CA GLU A 547 -18.69 32.29 -8.30
C GLU A 547 -17.26 31.73 -8.31
N GLN A 548 -16.78 31.20 -7.19
CA GLN A 548 -15.45 30.59 -7.12
C GLN A 548 -15.39 29.34 -8.00
N ARG A 549 -16.48 28.55 -8.06
CA ARG A 549 -16.60 27.43 -8.99
C ARG A 549 -16.50 27.89 -10.44
N ALA A 550 -17.21 28.95 -10.82
CA ALA A 550 -17.15 29.49 -12.18
C ALA A 550 -15.73 29.95 -12.53
N ARG A 551 -15.04 30.65 -11.61
CA ARG A 551 -13.65 31.07 -11.78
C ARG A 551 -12.68 29.89 -11.93
N ASP A 552 -12.75 28.91 -11.04
CA ASP A 552 -11.86 27.74 -11.07
C ASP A 552 -12.16 26.81 -12.25
N SER A 553 -13.44 26.72 -12.67
CA SER A 553 -13.86 26.05 -13.90
C SER A 553 -13.28 26.71 -15.14
N HIS A 554 -13.38 28.04 -15.23
CA HIS A 554 -12.79 28.80 -16.33
C HIS A 554 -11.28 28.64 -16.34
N PHE A 555 -10.62 28.77 -15.19
CA PHE A 555 -9.18 28.58 -15.03
C PHE A 555 -8.71 27.20 -15.53
N LEU A 556 -9.43 26.11 -15.19
CA LEU A 556 -9.12 24.78 -15.70
C LEU A 556 -9.26 24.71 -17.23
N ILE A 557 -10.36 25.21 -17.78
CA ILE A 557 -10.62 25.15 -19.23
C ILE A 557 -9.56 25.93 -20.01
N GLU A 558 -9.16 27.10 -19.51
CA GLU A 558 -8.09 27.91 -20.11
C GLU A 558 -6.75 27.17 -20.14
N MET A 559 -6.34 26.51 -19.05
CA MET A 559 -5.10 25.72 -19.05
C MET A 559 -5.15 24.54 -20.04
N VAL A 560 -6.32 23.92 -20.21
CA VAL A 560 -6.49 22.84 -21.20
C VAL A 560 -6.44 23.40 -22.62
N ALA A 561 -7.07 24.55 -22.88
CA ALA A 561 -6.99 25.24 -24.18
C ALA A 561 -5.55 25.66 -24.51
N GLU A 562 -4.81 26.16 -23.52
CA GLU A 562 -3.39 26.49 -23.62
C GLU A 562 -2.56 25.24 -23.95
N ASP A 563 -2.74 24.13 -23.23
CA ASP A 563 -2.02 22.88 -23.52
C ASP A 563 -2.27 22.39 -24.95
N LEU A 564 -3.53 22.42 -25.44
CA LEU A 564 -3.86 22.00 -26.81
C LEU A 564 -3.29 22.95 -27.88
N SER A 565 -3.33 24.27 -27.64
CA SER A 565 -2.87 25.27 -28.60
C SER A 565 -1.35 25.33 -28.72
N ILE A 566 -0.62 25.23 -27.61
CA ILE A 566 0.83 25.28 -27.57
C ILE A 566 1.45 23.93 -27.94
N LYS A 567 1.04 22.85 -27.26
CA LYS A 567 1.70 21.55 -27.39
C LYS A 567 1.16 20.70 -28.53
N LYS A 568 -0.01 21.06 -29.08
CA LYS A 568 -0.60 20.49 -30.32
C LYS A 568 -0.51 18.96 -30.38
N PRO A 569 -1.04 18.23 -29.39
CA PRO A 569 -0.99 16.77 -29.38
C PRO A 569 -1.59 16.19 -30.66
N GLU A 570 -0.98 15.13 -31.18
CA GLU A 570 -1.43 14.47 -32.41
C GLU A 570 -2.75 13.75 -32.19
N TYR A 571 -2.92 13.14 -31.01
CA TYR A 571 -4.12 12.42 -30.63
C TYR A 571 -4.72 12.93 -29.33
N VAL A 572 -6.05 13.09 -29.31
CA VAL A 572 -6.83 13.36 -28.11
C VAL A 572 -7.83 12.25 -27.85
N PHE A 573 -7.80 11.69 -26.65
CA PHE A 573 -8.68 10.62 -26.19
C PHE A 573 -9.75 11.21 -25.28
N VAL A 574 -11.01 11.03 -25.64
CA VAL A 574 -12.16 11.56 -24.89
C VAL A 574 -12.94 10.40 -24.25
N ASP A 575 -12.99 10.38 -22.93
CA ASP A 575 -13.71 9.36 -22.16
C ASP A 575 -15.23 9.55 -22.28
N VAL A 576 -15.89 8.58 -22.91
CA VAL A 576 -17.34 8.57 -23.15
C VAL A 576 -18.05 7.47 -22.34
N ASN A 577 -17.42 6.95 -21.28
CA ASN A 577 -18.07 6.01 -20.37
C ASN A 577 -19.26 6.68 -19.66
N GLN A 578 -20.34 5.93 -19.41
CA GLN A 578 -21.50 6.46 -18.67
C GLN A 578 -21.15 6.75 -17.21
N SER A 579 -20.41 5.84 -16.57
CA SER A 579 -19.91 5.99 -15.21
C SER A 579 -18.47 6.51 -15.26
N LYS A 580 -18.17 7.55 -14.48
CA LYS A 580 -16.84 8.17 -14.45
C LYS A 580 -16.36 8.31 -13.02
N LEU A 581 -15.08 8.00 -12.80
CA LEU A 581 -14.48 8.13 -11.48
C LEU A 581 -14.61 9.58 -11.00
N GLY A 582 -15.05 9.77 -9.76
CA GLY A 582 -15.19 11.12 -9.21
C GLY A 582 -16.46 11.87 -9.62
N PHE A 583 -17.41 11.27 -10.37
CA PHE A 583 -18.74 11.84 -10.68
C PHE A 583 -19.90 11.15 -9.94
N THR A 584 -19.63 10.44 -8.85
CA THR A 584 -20.66 9.83 -7.99
C THR A 584 -21.07 10.72 -6.82
N VAL A 585 -22.36 11.01 -6.64
CA VAL A 585 -22.90 11.66 -5.43
C VAL A 585 -23.62 10.63 -4.56
N PHE A 586 -23.46 10.74 -3.25
CA PHE A 586 -24.08 9.82 -2.30
C PHE A 586 -25.30 10.45 -1.64
N HIS A 587 -26.43 9.75 -1.67
CA HIS A 587 -27.66 10.15 -1.01
C HIS A 587 -28.22 8.99 -0.18
N THR A 588 -28.89 9.32 0.93
CA THR A 588 -29.62 8.33 1.73
C THR A 588 -31.03 8.22 1.20
N ARG A 589 -31.41 7.05 0.66
CA ARG A 589 -32.78 6.77 0.19
C ARG A 589 -33.29 5.52 0.89
N GLN A 590 -34.42 5.64 1.60
CA GLN A 590 -35.03 4.55 2.39
C GLN A 590 -34.03 3.92 3.39
N GLY A 591 -33.27 4.75 4.12
CA GLY A 591 -32.27 4.29 5.09
C GLY A 591 -31.03 3.62 4.51
N LYS A 592 -30.93 3.44 3.18
CA LYS A 592 -29.74 2.89 2.51
C LYS A 592 -28.96 3.98 1.78
N LEU A 593 -27.64 3.95 1.95
CA LEU A 593 -26.72 4.81 1.21
C LEU A 593 -26.63 4.34 -0.24
N LYS A 594 -26.96 5.21 -1.20
CA LYS A 594 -26.85 4.93 -2.64
C LYS A 594 -25.96 5.97 -3.31
N GLY A 595 -25.12 5.52 -4.25
CA GLY A 595 -24.34 6.38 -5.12
C GLY A 595 -25.05 6.55 -6.47
N GLU A 596 -25.15 7.78 -6.95
CA GLU A 596 -25.73 8.14 -8.24
C GLU A 596 -24.64 8.76 -9.14
N GLN A 597 -24.55 8.30 -10.40
CA GLN A 597 -23.60 8.85 -11.38
C GLN A 597 -24.15 10.14 -11.97
N ILE A 598 -23.34 11.20 -11.99
CA ILE A 598 -23.64 12.43 -12.71
C ILE A 598 -23.32 12.22 -14.20
N PRO A 599 -24.30 12.39 -15.11
CA PRO A 599 -24.02 12.39 -16.54
C PRO A 599 -23.10 13.54 -16.91
N PHE A 600 -22.02 13.24 -17.65
CA PHE A 600 -21.05 14.26 -18.06
C PHE A 600 -20.44 13.96 -19.42
N ASP A 601 -20.42 14.98 -20.27
CA ASP A 601 -19.80 14.98 -21.59
C ASP A 601 -18.68 16.05 -21.62
N TYR A 602 -17.45 15.59 -21.87
CA TYR A 602 -16.27 16.46 -21.88
C TYR A 602 -16.36 17.51 -23.00
N LEU A 603 -16.66 17.13 -24.23
CA LEU A 603 -16.61 18.08 -25.35
C LEU A 603 -17.70 19.14 -25.20
N ASN A 604 -18.92 18.75 -24.83
CA ASN A 604 -20.02 19.68 -24.56
C ASN A 604 -19.72 20.67 -23.43
N TYR A 605 -18.89 20.27 -22.47
CA TYR A 605 -18.45 21.14 -21.38
C TYR A 605 -17.36 22.12 -21.83
N PHE A 606 -16.30 21.62 -22.47
CA PHE A 606 -15.14 22.44 -22.84
C PHE A 606 -15.39 23.33 -24.07
N LEU A 607 -16.19 22.91 -25.05
CA LEU A 607 -16.50 23.69 -26.28
C LEU A 607 -17.29 24.99 -26.01
N ARG A 608 -17.82 25.16 -24.80
CA ARG A 608 -18.48 26.40 -24.36
C ARG A 608 -17.51 27.57 -24.25
N ASN A 609 -16.23 27.30 -23.99
CA ASN A 609 -15.19 28.31 -23.94
C ASN A 609 -14.61 28.58 -25.34
N GLU A 610 -14.40 29.85 -25.66
CA GLU A 610 -13.96 30.31 -26.98
C GLU A 610 -12.53 29.88 -27.31
N HIS A 611 -11.59 30.03 -26.37
CA HIS A 611 -10.19 29.65 -26.57
C HIS A 611 -10.06 28.14 -26.79
N PHE A 612 -10.79 27.34 -26.00
CA PHE A 612 -10.84 25.90 -26.21
C PHE A 612 -11.39 25.53 -27.58
N ARG A 613 -12.49 26.18 -28.01
CA ARG A 613 -13.09 25.92 -29.33
C ARG A 613 -12.10 26.20 -30.47
N THR A 614 -11.33 27.28 -30.36
CA THR A 614 -10.26 27.62 -31.31
C THR A 614 -9.17 26.57 -31.30
N ALA A 615 -8.68 26.15 -30.13
CA ALA A 615 -7.68 25.11 -29.99
C ALA A 615 -8.17 23.72 -30.50
N TRP A 616 -9.46 23.42 -30.36
CA TRP A 616 -10.08 22.17 -30.77
C TRP A 616 -10.36 22.08 -32.28
N LYS A 617 -10.46 23.21 -32.98
CA LYS A 617 -10.84 23.30 -34.40
C LYS A 617 -10.06 22.36 -35.35
N PRO A 618 -8.76 22.04 -35.16
CA PRO A 618 -8.03 21.12 -36.03
C PRO A 618 -8.31 19.63 -35.78
N TYR A 619 -9.00 19.27 -34.71
CA TYR A 619 -9.19 17.87 -34.32
C TYR A 619 -10.41 17.25 -35.01
N ARG A 620 -10.25 16.04 -35.57
CA ARG A 620 -11.33 15.27 -36.18
C ARG A 620 -11.43 13.90 -35.55
N TYR A 621 -12.65 13.42 -35.39
CA TYR A 621 -12.89 12.05 -34.95
C TYR A 621 -12.19 11.08 -35.90
N MET A 622 -11.41 10.16 -35.34
CA MET A 622 -10.70 9.13 -36.08
C MET A 622 -11.31 7.76 -35.84
N THR A 623 -11.47 7.38 -34.57
CA THR A 623 -11.95 6.04 -34.21
C THR A 623 -12.46 6.00 -32.77
N SER A 624 -13.05 4.88 -32.35
CA SER A 624 -13.40 4.59 -30.97
C SER A 624 -12.61 3.39 -30.47
N LEU A 625 -12.05 3.50 -29.27
CA LEU A 625 -11.36 2.42 -28.59
C LEU A 625 -12.19 1.94 -27.40
N GLU A 626 -12.47 0.64 -27.39
CA GLU A 626 -13.15 -0.01 -26.28
C GLU A 626 -12.25 -1.05 -25.64
N GLY A 627 -12.19 -1.00 -24.30
CA GLY A 627 -11.59 -2.04 -23.49
C GLY A 627 -12.33 -3.37 -23.64
N SER A 628 -11.69 -4.46 -23.22
CA SER A 628 -12.33 -5.77 -23.24
C SER A 628 -13.58 -5.77 -22.36
N LYS A 629 -14.70 -6.30 -22.87
CA LYS A 629 -15.91 -6.56 -22.07
C LYS A 629 -15.67 -7.78 -21.20
N SER A 630 -16.13 -7.74 -19.95
CA SER A 630 -16.29 -8.97 -19.16
C SER A 630 -17.73 -9.47 -19.33
N ASN A 631 -17.96 -10.77 -19.18
CA ASN A 631 -19.29 -11.38 -19.34
C ASN A 631 -20.37 -10.80 -18.38
N TRP A 632 -19.98 -9.95 -17.42
CA TRP A 632 -20.84 -9.45 -16.34
C TRP A 632 -20.76 -7.92 -16.13
N THR A 633 -20.01 -7.17 -16.96
CA THR A 633 -19.87 -5.71 -16.82
C THR A 633 -19.70 -5.01 -18.17
N ASP A 634 -20.04 -3.72 -18.22
CA ASP A 634 -19.67 -2.83 -19.33
C ASP A 634 -18.16 -2.85 -19.61
N ALA A 635 -17.78 -2.40 -20.81
CA ALA A 635 -16.37 -2.28 -21.21
C ALA A 635 -15.59 -1.44 -20.19
N ASP A 636 -14.35 -1.87 -19.87
CA ASP A 636 -13.53 -1.21 -18.83
C ASP A 636 -13.26 0.26 -19.13
N TYR A 637 -13.18 0.61 -20.42
CA TYR A 637 -13.14 1.99 -20.88
C TYR A 637 -13.73 2.10 -22.29
N ARG A 638 -14.22 3.29 -22.63
CA ARG A 638 -14.57 3.69 -23.98
C ARG A 638 -14.03 5.09 -24.24
N PHE A 639 -13.12 5.19 -25.21
CA PHE A 639 -12.56 6.46 -25.67
C PHE A 639 -12.96 6.73 -27.11
N GLN A 640 -13.40 7.95 -27.40
CA GLN A 640 -13.39 8.49 -28.75
C GLN A 640 -12.01 9.13 -28.98
N VAL A 641 -11.36 8.75 -30.08
CA VAL A 641 -10.02 9.23 -30.43
C VAL A 641 -10.14 10.24 -31.55
N TYR A 642 -9.56 11.42 -31.33
CA TYR A 642 -9.51 12.51 -32.28
C TYR A 642 -8.07 12.72 -32.74
N LYS A 643 -7.87 12.82 -34.05
CA LYS A 643 -6.56 13.10 -34.65
C LYS A 643 -6.50 14.58 -35.07
N ARG A 644 -5.37 15.22 -34.84
CA ARG A 644 -5.10 16.57 -35.32
C ARG A 644 -4.91 16.54 -36.84
N GLN A 645 -5.60 17.39 -37.58
CA GLN A 645 -5.30 17.61 -38.99
C GLN A 645 -4.16 18.62 -39.12
N SER A 646 -3.23 18.32 -40.03
CA SER A 646 -2.06 19.15 -40.36
C SER A 646 -2.46 20.56 -40.77
#